data_AF-A0A254RRF0-F1
#
_entry.id   AF-A0A254RRF0-F1
#
_cell.length_a   1.000
_cell.length_b   1.000
_cell.length_c   1.000
_cell.angle_alpha   90.00
_cell.angle_beta   90.00
_cell.angle_gamma   90.00
#
_symmetry.space_group_name_H-M   'P 1'
#
loop_
_entity.id
_entity.type
_entity.pdbx_description
1 polymer ?
#
loop_
_entity_poly.entity_id
_entity_poly.type
_entity_poly.pdbx_seq_one_letter_code
_entity_poly.pdbx_strand_id
1 'polypeptide(L)'
;MSINTLKFPVAAALAYAATLGLTACSNSEDSSPSGSSAKETAISVEVLGKTVGDTLVFDMMDSTYDFKIKADGKWRIEDETEFIQSISEKSGNGDATVKIRMVTNFLDERFVGDLRIVFPEDTSLNKTITVVQKYSGDYDDNANDVSQSNKAYAMGYGYDMISSTEGYLDPSAIKSEVFDTKTLFEDGTFAYGPNTQTLDETTVTGSTISDISFKLGVKTKIEGGTALFSGEMKSAFDMSKTSYSNYEFALNYIDVTTQTITSEVPLEILADSLSMIVSAYYAINGLGRTGQKFPSTNAGFRRLIKGYGTHVVMGAKVGGRIRQSMTVDVSKVTSSYDLEAFAKAAYKGLAVKAEGSVEAKMKQSFEENNSNMSFKVHVYGGDAGVGARLMNTTNRALDPTDVDTWKASVAKGKGALIGFPSDGLVPLYELIDETISDSTAKRKKLLKEYMESKAFASDFNAYYECGTVTEIDVPKIEDLDTNTLIKDIYSGGQLVAKATLEFVPLLNIKEKVMVIYPVINNKPRYNLGFYIGDKDHKPARVSWDGTDAAIVEYADMDFGAAKKIYIRGTSVLSTAPEGTETHVGTVEDAYLASKIINKNISADFDYNYPLVKIFDHVWIRQDYASSTTRKGFFRQPGSGQVVGANPMWRKYDATEVEEYVPLGWKIPSDTVFKSIENEFKKNGLSNIGKAMLRKKDCDSEKECGLLGFSAVKWNDSRSKNYYGYVKPDGKIGSVDIMYDASVLDYNNDRDEVQLRIIQE
;
A
#
# COMPACT_ATOMS: atom_id res chain seq x y z
N MET A 1 19.94 49.20 11.76
CA MET A 1 19.51 50.61 11.64
C MET A 1 18.05 50.61 11.22
N SER A 2 17.22 51.35 11.96
CA SER A 2 15.77 51.57 11.81
C SER A 2 14.79 50.41 12.00
N ILE A 3 14.22 50.41 13.21
CA ILE A 3 12.93 49.88 13.63
C ILE A 3 11.81 50.76 13.05
N ASN A 4 10.62 50.20 12.78
CA ASN A 4 9.38 50.91 13.04
C ASN A 4 8.21 49.99 13.43
N THR A 5 7.43 50.52 14.36
CA THR A 5 6.52 49.94 15.34
C THR A 5 5.04 49.95 14.95
N LEU A 6 4.27 49.06 15.60
CA LEU A 6 2.90 49.26 16.15
C LEU A 6 2.58 48.02 17.03
N LYS A 7 2.77 48.00 18.37
CA LYS A 7 1.90 48.43 19.51
C LYS A 7 0.42 48.00 19.36
N PHE A 8 -0.17 47.18 20.24
CA PHE A 8 -0.43 47.41 21.69
C PHE A 8 -0.81 46.09 22.45
N PRO A 9 -1.07 46.08 23.79
CA PRO A 9 -0.51 45.11 24.74
C PRO A 9 -1.56 44.27 25.50
N VAL A 10 -1.20 43.12 26.07
CA VAL A 10 -1.71 42.67 27.39
C VAL A 10 -0.68 41.68 27.96
N ALA A 11 0.14 42.16 28.89
CA ALA A 11 0.83 41.33 29.87
C ALA A 11 0.51 41.93 31.25
N ALA A 12 0.40 41.05 32.25
CA ALA A 12 0.12 41.29 33.67
C ALA A 12 -1.35 41.43 34.07
N ALA A 13 -1.97 40.28 34.37
CA ALA A 13 -3.08 40.19 35.33
C ALA A 13 -3.00 38.84 36.06
N LEU A 14 -2.26 38.79 37.18
CA LEU A 14 -2.49 37.92 38.34
C LEU A 14 -1.38 38.12 39.38
N ALA A 15 -1.36 39.32 39.97
CA ALA A 15 -0.72 39.58 41.24
C ALA A 15 -1.47 40.75 41.87
N TYR A 16 -2.42 40.49 42.77
CA TYR A 16 -2.85 41.37 43.86
C TYR A 16 -4.06 40.74 44.57
N ALA A 17 -3.86 40.29 45.81
CA ALA A 17 -4.77 40.51 46.94
C ALA A 17 -4.20 39.83 48.20
N ALA A 18 -3.23 40.48 48.83
CA ALA A 18 -2.94 40.23 50.24
C ALA A 18 -2.51 41.53 50.93
N THR A 19 -3.15 41.77 52.07
CA THR A 19 -2.72 42.51 53.27
C THR A 19 -3.11 44.00 53.50
N LEU A 20 -3.53 44.19 54.76
CA LEU A 20 -3.69 45.39 55.60
C LEU A 20 -5.02 46.16 55.41
N GLY A 21 -5.94 46.30 56.36
CA GLY A 21 -5.86 46.32 57.83
C GLY A 21 -5.65 47.76 58.32
N LEU A 22 -6.72 48.42 58.82
CA LEU A 22 -6.73 49.42 59.92
C LEU A 22 -8.15 50.02 60.15
N THR A 23 -8.68 49.74 61.34
CA THR A 23 -9.40 50.57 62.33
C THR A 23 -10.35 51.71 61.92
N ALA A 24 -11.59 51.65 62.43
CA ALA A 24 -12.31 52.81 62.98
C ALA A 24 -13.32 52.38 64.07
N CYS A 25 -13.28 53.08 65.19
CA CYS A 25 -14.14 52.93 66.36
C CYS A 25 -15.56 53.47 66.14
N SER A 26 -16.56 52.87 66.77
CA SER A 26 -17.57 53.61 67.52
C SER A 26 -18.31 52.69 68.50
N ASN A 27 -18.24 53.07 69.78
CA ASN A 27 -18.99 52.48 70.88
C ASN A 27 -20.50 52.72 70.73
N SER A 28 -21.30 51.74 71.16
CA SER A 28 -22.44 52.00 72.04
C SER A 28 -22.71 50.76 72.90
N GLU A 29 -22.75 51.02 74.21
CA GLU A 29 -23.20 50.21 75.35
C GLU A 29 -24.49 49.41 75.00
N ASP A 30 -24.85 48.27 75.58
CA ASP A 30 -24.63 47.74 76.92
C ASP A 30 -25.13 46.27 76.98
N SER A 31 -24.80 45.58 78.08
CA SER A 31 -25.32 44.28 78.56
C SER A 31 -24.72 42.97 78.01
N SER A 32 -23.81 42.40 78.81
CA SER A 32 -23.61 40.95 78.91
C SER A 32 -24.79 40.30 79.65
N PRO A 33 -25.11 39.02 79.42
CA PRO A 33 -24.48 38.01 80.26
C PRO A 33 -24.11 36.68 79.58
N SER A 34 -23.08 36.07 80.17
CA SER A 34 -22.89 34.62 80.37
C SER A 34 -22.78 33.69 79.16
N GLY A 35 -21.53 33.35 78.84
CA GLY A 35 -21.05 31.97 78.96
C GLY A 35 -21.81 30.86 78.24
N SER A 36 -21.45 30.64 76.99
CA SER A 36 -21.26 29.28 76.49
C SER A 36 -20.05 29.29 75.56
N SER A 37 -19.03 28.50 75.90
CA SER A 37 -17.99 28.15 74.94
C SER A 37 -18.64 27.26 73.88
N ALA A 38 -19.19 27.85 72.83
CA ALA A 38 -19.41 27.13 71.59
C ALA A 38 -18.02 26.63 71.16
N LYS A 39 -17.81 25.32 71.20
CA LYS A 39 -16.74 24.70 70.40
C LYS A 39 -17.00 25.17 68.97
N GLU A 40 -16.18 26.08 68.46
CA GLU A 40 -16.04 26.22 67.01
C GLU A 40 -15.57 24.86 66.51
N THR A 41 -16.47 24.14 65.85
CA THR A 41 -16.16 22.96 65.06
C THR A 41 -15.34 23.44 63.86
N ALA A 42 -14.06 23.74 64.09
CA ALA A 42 -13.15 24.20 63.05
C ALA A 42 -12.79 23.01 62.15
N ILE A 43 -13.42 22.94 60.98
CA ILE A 43 -13.12 21.96 59.94
C ILE A 43 -12.06 22.56 59.02
N SER A 44 -10.97 21.84 58.82
CA SER A 44 -9.96 22.20 57.81
C SER A 44 -9.59 20.96 57.00
N VAL A 45 -9.67 21.07 55.69
CA VAL A 45 -9.15 20.06 54.76
C VAL A 45 -7.79 20.55 54.29
N GLU A 46 -6.76 19.74 54.45
CA GLU A 46 -5.39 20.11 54.07
C GLU A 46 -4.78 19.02 53.18
N VAL A 47 -4.34 19.42 51.99
CA VAL A 47 -3.48 18.60 51.12
C VAL A 47 -2.13 19.29 51.06
N LEU A 48 -1.17 18.76 51.81
CA LEU A 48 0.14 19.39 51.97
C LEU A 48 0.83 19.58 50.62
N GLY A 49 1.13 20.83 50.26
CA GLY A 49 2.07 21.19 49.19
C GLY A 49 1.53 21.32 47.77
N LYS A 50 0.21 21.19 47.53
CA LYS A 50 -0.39 21.26 46.17
C LYS A 50 -1.65 22.17 46.10
N THR A 51 -1.86 23.03 47.09
CA THR A 51 -3.08 23.87 47.22
C THR A 51 -2.84 25.33 46.79
N VAL A 52 -3.77 25.91 46.04
CA VAL A 52 -3.90 27.35 45.79
C VAL A 52 -5.35 27.74 46.14
N GLY A 53 -5.57 28.28 47.33
CA GLY A 53 -6.94 28.51 47.84
C GLY A 53 -7.71 27.20 48.04
N ASP A 54 -8.94 27.11 47.54
CA ASP A 54 -9.75 25.88 47.53
C ASP A 54 -9.52 25.02 46.27
N THR A 55 -8.42 25.26 45.55
CA THR A 55 -8.03 24.48 44.36
C THR A 55 -6.81 23.61 44.64
N LEU A 56 -6.90 22.34 44.31
CA LEU A 56 -5.77 21.41 44.26
C LEU A 56 -5.22 21.39 42.85
N VAL A 57 -3.92 21.68 42.70
CA VAL A 57 -3.25 21.69 41.40
C VAL A 57 -2.20 20.61 41.36
N PHE A 58 -2.42 19.60 40.53
CA PHE A 58 -1.54 18.47 40.32
C PHE A 58 -0.81 18.59 38.98
N ASP A 59 0.41 18.06 38.94
CA ASP A 59 1.18 17.92 37.72
C ASP A 59 0.66 16.76 36.86
N MET A 60 1.01 16.78 35.57
CA MET A 60 0.50 15.81 34.58
C MET A 60 0.74 14.34 34.98
N MET A 61 1.92 14.07 35.56
CA MET A 61 2.41 12.73 35.92
C MET A 61 2.14 12.35 37.39
N ASP A 62 1.47 13.23 38.13
CA ASP A 62 1.16 13.03 39.54
C ASP A 62 0.22 11.82 39.71
N SER A 63 0.63 10.81 40.49
CA SER A 63 -0.06 9.51 40.53
C SER A 63 -0.74 9.15 41.86
N THR A 64 -0.21 9.53 43.02
CA THR A 64 -0.80 9.18 44.33
C THR A 64 -0.51 10.24 45.39
N TYR A 65 -1.54 10.65 46.13
CA TYR A 65 -1.47 11.74 47.12
C TYR A 65 -2.22 11.39 48.40
N ASP A 66 -1.69 11.90 49.52
CA ASP A 66 -2.36 11.83 50.82
C ASP A 66 -3.18 13.12 51.04
N PHE A 67 -4.47 12.93 51.25
CA PHE A 67 -5.49 13.94 51.44
C PHE A 67 -5.95 13.90 52.91
N LYS A 68 -5.67 14.95 53.70
CA LYS A 68 -5.99 14.96 55.13
C LYS A 68 -7.31 15.68 55.39
N ILE A 69 -8.23 14.97 56.02
CA ILE A 69 -9.51 15.50 56.49
C ILE A 69 -9.39 15.71 58.00
N LYS A 70 -9.59 16.95 58.47
CA LYS A 70 -9.83 17.21 59.90
C LYS A 70 -11.29 17.54 60.10
N ALA A 71 -11.97 16.73 60.91
CA ALA A 71 -13.42 16.77 61.07
C ALA A 71 -13.83 16.35 62.48
N ASP A 72 -14.90 16.95 63.02
CA ASP A 72 -15.57 16.47 64.23
C ASP A 72 -16.91 15.84 63.79
N GLY A 73 -16.94 14.51 63.67
CA GLY A 73 -18.12 13.76 63.23
C GLY A 73 -17.96 13.05 61.88
N LYS A 74 -19.08 12.52 61.37
CA LYS A 74 -19.12 11.71 60.15
C LYS A 74 -18.98 12.56 58.89
N TRP A 75 -18.25 12.03 57.93
CA TRP A 75 -18.08 12.64 56.62
C TRP A 75 -18.11 11.58 55.52
N ARG A 76 -18.40 12.01 54.29
CA ARG A 76 -18.21 11.23 53.06
C ARG A 76 -17.65 12.10 51.94
N ILE A 77 -16.95 11.48 51.00
CA ILE A 77 -16.40 12.13 49.80
C ILE A 77 -17.28 11.74 48.61
N GLU A 78 -17.81 12.75 47.94
CA GLU A 78 -18.49 12.65 46.67
C GLU A 78 -17.51 13.13 45.58
N ASP A 79 -17.08 12.21 44.74
CA ASP A 79 -16.17 12.50 43.63
C ASP A 79 -16.95 12.84 42.36
N GLU A 80 -16.83 14.08 41.90
CA GLU A 80 -17.42 14.61 40.67
C GLU A 80 -16.35 14.95 39.62
N THR A 81 -15.12 14.45 39.78
CA THR A 81 -13.98 14.82 38.93
C THR A 81 -13.91 14.06 37.61
N GLU A 82 -14.37 12.81 37.56
CA GLU A 82 -14.25 11.89 36.41
C GLU A 82 -12.80 11.50 36.03
N PHE A 83 -11.79 11.85 36.84
CA PHE A 83 -10.38 11.50 36.60
C PHE A 83 -9.61 10.99 37.83
N ILE A 84 -10.22 10.98 39.02
CA ILE A 84 -9.66 10.28 40.19
C ILE A 84 -9.95 8.79 40.03
N GLN A 85 -8.88 7.98 39.97
CA GLN A 85 -9.00 6.53 39.76
C GLN A 85 -9.53 5.82 41.00
N SER A 86 -9.00 6.17 42.17
CA SER A 86 -9.48 5.58 43.43
C SER A 86 -9.23 6.48 44.63
N ILE A 87 -10.06 6.29 45.65
CA ILE A 87 -10.01 6.97 46.93
C ILE A 87 -10.03 5.87 48.00
N SER A 88 -8.99 5.77 48.83
CA SER A 88 -8.83 4.66 49.78
C SER A 88 -9.97 4.57 50.80
N GLU A 89 -10.53 5.72 51.20
CA GLU A 89 -11.64 5.82 52.15
C GLU A 89 -12.63 6.89 51.67
N LYS A 90 -13.85 6.48 51.30
CA LYS A 90 -14.91 7.39 50.83
C LYS A 90 -15.80 7.93 51.95
N SER A 91 -15.64 7.44 53.17
CA SER A 91 -16.37 7.92 54.35
C SER A 91 -15.63 7.57 55.63
N GLY A 92 -15.80 8.39 56.66
CA GLY A 92 -15.18 8.17 57.96
C GLY A 92 -15.85 8.97 59.06
N ASN A 93 -15.25 8.92 60.25
CA ASN A 93 -15.68 9.67 61.43
C ASN A 93 -14.45 10.23 62.13
N GLY A 94 -14.40 11.54 62.33
CA GLY A 94 -13.22 12.21 62.85
C GLY A 94 -12.13 12.43 61.79
N ASP A 95 -10.92 12.75 62.25
CA ASP A 95 -9.76 12.98 61.39
C ASP A 95 -9.36 11.72 60.59
N ALA A 96 -8.95 11.91 59.34
CA ALA A 96 -8.49 10.83 58.48
C ALA A 96 -7.42 11.28 57.47
N THR A 97 -6.58 10.33 57.05
CA THR A 97 -5.68 10.49 55.89
C THR A 97 -6.17 9.56 54.80
N VAL A 98 -6.72 10.15 53.75
CA VAL A 98 -7.28 9.45 52.60
C VAL A 98 -6.26 9.47 51.48
N LYS A 99 -6.00 8.32 50.85
CA LYS A 99 -5.09 8.24 49.71
C LYS A 99 -5.90 8.35 48.42
N ILE A 100 -5.60 9.34 47.59
CA ILE A 100 -6.18 9.49 46.25
C ILE A 100 -5.18 9.00 45.22
N ARG A 101 -5.64 8.17 44.28
CA ARG A 101 -4.88 7.75 43.11
C ARG A 101 -5.44 8.50 41.91
N MET A 102 -4.57 9.22 41.21
CA MET A 102 -4.93 9.94 39.99
C MET A 102 -4.34 9.24 38.78
N VAL A 103 -4.97 9.50 37.65
CA VAL A 103 -4.53 9.04 36.33
C VAL A 103 -3.50 10.03 35.78
N THR A 104 -2.66 9.59 34.85
CA THR A 104 -1.77 10.53 34.14
C THR A 104 -2.57 11.29 33.08
N ASN A 105 -2.45 12.62 33.01
CA ASN A 105 -3.17 13.42 32.02
C ASN A 105 -2.40 13.55 30.69
N PHE A 106 -2.54 12.58 29.80
CA PHE A 106 -1.90 12.65 28.47
C PHE A 106 -2.70 13.44 27.40
N LEU A 107 -3.77 14.14 27.78
CA LEU A 107 -4.57 14.93 26.85
C LEU A 107 -3.98 16.33 26.62
N ASP A 108 -4.42 17.00 25.57
CA ASP A 108 -4.00 18.38 25.24
C ASP A 108 -4.79 19.46 26.02
N GLU A 109 -5.34 19.11 27.18
CA GLU A 109 -6.11 20.02 28.03
C GLU A 109 -6.07 19.59 29.51
N ARG A 110 -6.26 20.55 30.41
CA ARG A 110 -6.33 20.28 31.85
C ARG A 110 -7.52 19.37 32.19
N PHE A 111 -7.33 18.48 33.16
CA PHE A 111 -8.48 17.91 33.87
C PHE A 111 -8.93 18.89 34.95
N VAL A 112 -10.24 19.11 35.03
CA VAL A 112 -10.86 20.00 36.00
C VAL A 112 -12.16 19.36 36.47
N GLY A 113 -12.34 19.28 37.78
CA GLY A 113 -13.58 18.78 38.37
C GLY A 113 -13.58 18.97 39.87
N ASP A 114 -14.70 18.63 40.52
CA ASP A 114 -14.90 18.96 41.93
C ASP A 114 -14.93 17.71 42.81
N LEU A 115 -14.26 17.80 43.96
CA LEU A 115 -14.42 16.88 45.08
C LEU A 115 -15.30 17.55 46.13
N ARG A 116 -16.41 16.91 46.50
CA ARG A 116 -17.32 17.40 47.53
C ARG A 116 -17.20 16.58 48.79
N ILE A 117 -16.84 17.22 49.89
CA ILE A 117 -16.88 16.60 51.23
C ILE A 117 -18.22 16.94 51.85
N VAL A 118 -18.99 15.89 52.15
CA VAL A 118 -20.34 16.01 52.70
C VAL A 118 -20.37 15.58 54.16
N PHE A 119 -20.95 16.43 55.00
CA PHE A 119 -21.20 16.20 56.41
C PHE A 119 -22.70 15.90 56.59
N PRO A 120 -23.09 14.63 56.81
CA PRO A 120 -24.50 14.24 56.83
C PRO A 120 -25.29 14.88 57.99
N GLU A 121 -24.60 15.20 59.08
CA GLU A 121 -25.20 15.69 60.33
C GLU A 121 -25.24 17.23 60.38
N ASP A 122 -24.43 17.92 59.56
CA ASP A 122 -24.48 19.39 59.40
C ASP A 122 -24.05 19.79 57.98
N THR A 123 -25.03 20.02 57.11
CA THR A 123 -24.80 20.33 55.70
C THR A 123 -24.20 21.73 55.47
N SER A 124 -24.20 22.60 56.47
CA SER A 124 -23.53 23.91 56.39
C SER A 124 -22.01 23.79 56.32
N LEU A 125 -21.48 22.63 56.72
CA LEU A 125 -20.05 22.32 56.74
C LEU A 125 -19.56 21.65 55.44
N ASN A 126 -20.46 21.42 54.48
CA ASN A 126 -20.10 20.85 53.19
C ASN A 126 -19.06 21.72 52.49
N LYS A 127 -18.01 21.09 51.95
CA LYS A 127 -16.93 21.80 51.25
C LYS A 127 -16.74 21.23 49.85
N THR A 128 -16.65 22.11 48.86
CA THR A 128 -16.25 21.75 47.49
C THR A 128 -14.80 22.16 47.27
N ILE A 129 -14.01 21.25 46.71
CA ILE A 129 -12.61 21.45 46.39
C ILE A 129 -12.46 21.22 44.90
N THR A 130 -12.04 22.25 44.18
CA THR A 130 -11.76 22.11 42.75
C THR A 130 -10.42 21.42 42.58
N VAL A 131 -10.40 20.35 41.80
CA VAL A 131 -9.20 19.60 41.46
C VAL A 131 -8.84 19.92 40.01
N VAL A 132 -7.60 20.36 39.80
CA VAL A 132 -7.03 20.66 38.50
C VAL A 132 -5.79 19.81 38.31
N GLN A 133 -5.74 19.04 37.23
CA GLN A 133 -4.50 18.38 36.79
C GLN A 133 -4.02 19.05 35.51
N LYS A 134 -2.75 19.47 35.53
CA LYS A 134 -2.08 20.08 34.38
C LYS A 134 -1.97 19.12 33.20
N TYR A 135 -1.69 19.67 32.03
CA TYR A 135 -1.36 18.92 30.81
C TYR A 135 -0.02 19.37 30.23
N SER A 136 0.45 18.70 29.17
CA SER A 136 1.74 18.98 28.54
C SER A 136 1.96 20.46 28.19
N GLY A 137 0.93 21.17 27.72
CA GLY A 137 1.02 22.60 27.38
C GLY A 137 1.10 23.57 28.56
N ASP A 138 1.01 23.08 29.81
CA ASP A 138 1.28 23.87 31.02
C ASP A 138 2.77 23.89 31.41
N TYR A 139 3.62 23.15 30.70
CA TYR A 139 5.07 23.05 30.93
C TYR A 139 5.84 23.68 29.77
N ASP A 140 6.95 24.36 30.06
CA ASP A 140 7.90 24.78 29.04
C ASP A 140 8.60 23.54 28.44
N ASP A 141 8.92 23.55 27.14
CA ASP A 141 9.31 22.44 26.23
C ASP A 141 10.47 21.50 26.65
N ASN A 142 10.94 21.49 27.91
CA ASN A 142 12.16 20.79 28.36
C ASN A 142 11.96 19.73 29.44
N ALA A 143 10.75 19.24 29.70
CA ALA A 143 10.52 18.18 30.69
C ALA A 143 10.78 16.77 30.09
N ASN A 144 12.05 16.34 30.08
CA ASN A 144 12.46 14.97 29.75
C ASN A 144 12.53 14.10 31.00
N ASP A 145 11.54 13.21 31.21
CA ASP A 145 11.79 11.94 31.89
C ASP A 145 10.62 10.96 31.63
N VAL A 146 10.89 9.87 30.92
CA VAL A 146 10.00 8.71 30.85
C VAL A 146 10.79 7.51 31.36
N SER A 147 10.76 7.31 32.68
CA SER A 147 11.21 6.06 33.31
C SER A 147 10.33 4.90 32.86
N GLN A 148 10.94 3.74 32.57
CA GLN A 148 10.29 2.50 32.10
C GLN A 148 9.00 2.17 32.89
N SER A 149 7.86 2.41 32.25
CA SER A 149 6.53 1.91 32.66
C SER A 149 6.01 0.93 31.62
N ASN A 150 4.89 0.25 31.88
CA ASN A 150 4.19 -0.63 30.91
C ASN A 150 3.90 0.06 29.56
N LYS A 151 4.00 1.40 29.50
CA LYS A 151 4.04 2.20 28.26
C LYS A 151 5.06 1.69 27.25
N ALA A 152 6.17 1.07 27.67
CA ALA A 152 7.18 0.51 26.76
C ALA A 152 6.64 -0.56 25.80
N TYR A 153 5.60 -1.30 26.20
CA TYR A 153 4.96 -2.32 25.36
C TYR A 153 3.54 -1.92 24.93
N ALA A 154 3.12 -0.69 25.25
CA ALA A 154 1.80 -0.13 24.98
C ALA A 154 0.61 -0.89 25.57
N MET A 155 0.81 -1.99 26.32
CA MET A 155 -0.28 -2.82 26.85
C MET A 155 -1.25 -2.00 27.71
N GLY A 156 -2.54 -2.04 27.37
CA GLY A 156 -3.61 -1.27 28.02
C GLY A 156 -3.64 0.23 27.67
N TYR A 157 -2.78 0.69 26.75
CA TYR A 157 -2.80 2.06 26.23
C TYR A 157 -3.52 2.14 24.90
N GLY A 158 -4.05 3.33 24.63
CA GLY A 158 -4.50 3.73 23.31
C GLY A 158 -3.38 3.71 22.28
N TYR A 159 -3.69 3.38 21.03
CA TYR A 159 -2.74 3.26 19.94
C TYR A 159 -3.29 3.88 18.65
N ASP A 160 -2.49 4.73 18.01
CA ASP A 160 -2.84 5.44 16.79
C ASP A 160 -2.19 4.79 15.55
N MET A 161 -3.03 4.12 14.76
CA MET A 161 -2.61 3.42 13.54
C MET A 161 -2.38 4.33 12.33
N ILE A 162 -2.59 5.65 12.45
CA ILE A 162 -2.78 6.56 11.29
C ILE A 162 -1.77 7.70 11.26
N SER A 163 -1.52 8.34 12.40
CA SER A 163 -0.76 9.60 12.44
C SER A 163 0.71 9.48 12.85
N SER A 164 1.20 8.25 13.10
CA SER A 164 2.59 8.03 13.47
C SER A 164 3.58 8.59 12.45
N THR A 165 4.65 9.21 12.96
CA THR A 165 5.75 9.78 12.18
C THR A 165 6.78 8.74 11.76
N GLU A 166 7.01 7.69 12.56
CA GLU A 166 8.00 6.64 12.25
C GLU A 166 7.36 5.31 11.81
N GLY A 167 6.03 5.18 11.91
CA GLY A 167 5.24 4.09 11.35
C GLY A 167 4.55 3.21 12.38
N TYR A 168 4.17 2.03 11.95
CA TYR A 168 3.62 0.99 12.80
C TYR A 168 4.66 0.58 13.86
N LEU A 169 4.22 0.57 15.12
CA LEU A 169 4.96 0.31 16.36
C LEU A 169 5.87 1.41 16.88
N ASP A 170 5.72 2.62 16.35
CA ASP A 170 6.40 3.81 16.87
C ASP A 170 5.88 4.18 18.27
N PRO A 171 6.75 4.41 19.27
CA PRO A 171 6.35 4.91 20.59
C PRO A 171 5.49 6.18 20.57
N SER A 172 5.61 7.04 19.54
CA SER A 172 4.76 8.23 19.37
C SER A 172 3.29 7.92 19.06
N ALA A 173 3.02 6.70 18.58
CA ALA A 173 1.69 6.21 18.30
C ALA A 173 0.93 5.82 19.57
N ILE A 174 1.63 5.64 20.70
CA ILE A 174 1.06 5.31 22.00
C ILE A 174 0.38 6.56 22.58
N LYS A 175 -0.91 6.44 22.89
CA LYS A 175 -1.76 7.51 23.40
C LYS A 175 -2.03 7.32 24.90
N SER A 176 -3.15 7.83 25.38
CA SER A 176 -3.54 7.76 26.80
C SER A 176 -3.73 6.33 27.28
N GLU A 177 -3.47 6.09 28.56
CA GLU A 177 -3.80 4.82 29.22
C GLU A 177 -5.32 4.62 29.21
N VAL A 178 -5.77 3.42 28.82
CA VAL A 178 -7.20 3.08 28.71
C VAL A 178 -7.61 2.14 29.85
N PHE A 179 -6.74 1.19 30.21
CA PHE A 179 -6.94 0.23 31.29
C PHE A 179 -6.07 0.55 32.49
N ASP A 180 -6.50 0.20 33.70
CA ASP A 180 -5.65 0.30 34.89
C ASP A 180 -4.57 -0.79 34.87
N THR A 181 -3.54 -0.57 34.06
CA THR A 181 -2.54 -1.60 33.72
C THR A 181 -1.85 -2.12 34.96
N LYS A 182 -1.56 -1.25 35.93
CA LYS A 182 -0.92 -1.63 37.18
C LYS A 182 -1.74 -2.71 37.91
N THR A 183 -3.02 -2.46 38.10
CA THR A 183 -3.91 -3.40 38.80
C THR A 183 -4.03 -4.71 38.01
N LEU A 184 -4.21 -4.62 36.69
CA LEU A 184 -4.37 -5.79 35.82
C LEU A 184 -3.11 -6.66 35.69
N PHE A 185 -1.91 -6.11 35.90
CA PHE A 185 -0.70 -6.92 36.00
C PHE A 185 -0.52 -7.51 37.40
N GLU A 186 -0.91 -6.79 38.46
CA GLU A 186 -0.84 -7.25 39.85
C GLU A 186 -1.81 -8.41 40.12
N ASP A 187 -2.99 -8.41 39.50
CA ASP A 187 -3.98 -9.49 39.61
C ASP A 187 -3.77 -10.66 38.63
N GLY A 188 -2.81 -10.52 37.70
CA GLY A 188 -2.48 -11.53 36.70
C GLY A 188 -3.42 -11.58 35.50
N THR A 189 -4.32 -10.60 35.34
CA THR A 189 -5.19 -10.46 34.16
C THR A 189 -4.38 -10.17 32.91
N PHE A 190 -3.40 -9.28 32.99
CA PHE A 190 -2.37 -9.10 31.98
C PHE A 190 -1.16 -9.93 32.35
N ALA A 191 -0.80 -10.86 31.48
CA ALA A 191 0.23 -11.85 31.76
C ALA A 191 1.33 -11.84 30.70
N TYR A 192 2.55 -12.07 31.16
CA TYR A 192 3.70 -12.32 30.31
C TYR A 192 3.70 -13.79 29.91
N GLY A 193 3.62 -14.04 28.61
CA GLY A 193 3.81 -15.37 28.04
C GLY A 193 5.24 -15.88 28.21
N PRO A 194 5.49 -17.15 27.84
CA PRO A 194 6.81 -17.75 27.94
C PRO A 194 7.81 -17.04 27.04
N ASN A 195 9.08 -17.04 27.45
CA ASN A 195 10.18 -16.57 26.62
C ASN A 195 10.48 -17.62 25.54
N THR A 196 9.95 -17.41 24.34
CA THR A 196 10.12 -18.29 23.17
C THR A 196 10.60 -17.47 21.98
N GLN A 197 11.66 -17.93 21.32
CA GLN A 197 12.14 -17.29 20.10
C GLN A 197 11.42 -17.86 18.87
N THR A 198 10.65 -17.04 18.17
CA THR A 198 10.09 -17.36 16.85
C THR A 198 10.56 -16.36 15.81
N LEU A 199 10.66 -16.80 14.57
CA LEU A 199 11.05 -15.99 13.43
C LEU A 199 9.95 -16.05 12.38
N ASP A 200 9.35 -14.89 12.11
CA ASP A 200 8.28 -14.73 11.13
C ASP A 200 8.72 -13.74 10.05
N GLU A 201 8.39 -14.05 8.79
CA GLU A 201 8.59 -13.16 7.66
C GLU A 201 7.24 -12.81 7.04
N THR A 202 7.01 -11.53 6.79
CA THR A 202 5.79 -11.04 6.14
C THR A 202 6.15 -10.10 5.01
N THR A 203 5.97 -10.57 3.77
CA THR A 203 6.07 -9.73 2.58
C THR A 203 4.68 -9.31 2.10
N VAL A 204 4.50 -8.03 1.81
CA VAL A 204 3.30 -7.47 1.16
C VAL A 204 3.76 -6.69 -0.07
N THR A 205 3.17 -7.00 -1.22
CA THR A 205 3.44 -6.32 -2.48
C THR A 205 2.16 -5.70 -3.00
N GLY A 206 2.29 -4.57 -3.70
CA GLY A 206 1.14 -3.87 -4.27
C GLY A 206 1.57 -2.90 -5.36
N SER A 207 0.66 -2.70 -6.32
CA SER A 207 0.82 -1.64 -7.30
C SER A 207 0.64 -0.28 -6.64
N THR A 208 -0.29 -0.16 -5.69
CA THR A 208 -0.58 1.07 -4.94
C THR A 208 -0.20 0.92 -3.48
N ILE A 209 0.08 2.03 -2.80
CA ILE A 209 0.30 2.01 -1.35
C ILE A 209 -1.00 1.72 -0.57
N SER A 210 -2.16 2.06 -1.14
CA SER A 210 -3.47 1.71 -0.55
C SER A 210 -3.66 0.19 -0.49
N ASP A 211 -3.30 -0.51 -1.57
CA ASP A 211 -3.34 -1.97 -1.66
C ASP A 211 -2.41 -2.62 -0.63
N ILE A 212 -1.20 -2.07 -0.44
CA ILE A 212 -0.29 -2.54 0.62
C ILE A 212 -0.90 -2.31 2.01
N SER A 213 -1.44 -1.12 2.27
CA SER A 213 -2.09 -0.77 3.53
C SER A 213 -3.19 -1.76 3.88
N PHE A 214 -4.05 -2.08 2.90
CA PHE A 214 -5.14 -3.03 3.05
C PHE A 214 -4.64 -4.46 3.27
N LYS A 215 -3.73 -4.95 2.42
CA LYS A 215 -3.14 -6.30 2.56
C LYS A 215 -2.41 -6.47 3.89
N LEU A 216 -1.76 -5.41 4.40
CA LEU A 216 -1.15 -5.42 5.72
C LEU A 216 -2.21 -5.55 6.82
N GLY A 217 -3.33 -4.83 6.72
CA GLY A 217 -4.48 -5.00 7.61
C GLY A 217 -5.01 -6.43 7.63
N VAL A 218 -5.22 -7.03 6.45
CA VAL A 218 -5.66 -8.44 6.32
C VAL A 218 -4.65 -9.41 6.95
N LYS A 219 -3.35 -9.24 6.68
CA LYS A 219 -2.31 -10.12 7.22
C LYS A 219 -2.17 -10.02 8.74
N THR A 220 -2.33 -8.82 9.29
CA THR A 220 -2.26 -8.58 10.73
C THR A 220 -3.58 -8.88 11.44
N LYS A 221 -4.68 -9.09 10.69
CA LYS A 221 -6.05 -9.28 11.19
C LYS A 221 -6.54 -8.09 12.03
N ILE A 222 -6.03 -6.90 11.73
CA ILE A 222 -6.45 -5.67 12.41
C ILE A 222 -7.60 -5.07 11.60
N GLU A 223 -8.78 -5.04 12.22
CA GLU A 223 -10.00 -4.44 11.67
C GLU A 223 -10.11 -2.95 12.07
N GLY A 224 -11.12 -2.24 11.55
CA GLY A 224 -11.50 -0.92 12.12
C GLY A 224 -11.13 0.33 11.32
N GLY A 225 -10.97 0.25 9.99
CA GLY A 225 -11.04 1.46 9.17
C GLY A 225 -10.41 1.37 7.78
N THR A 226 -10.75 2.33 6.92
CA THR A 226 -10.28 2.42 5.52
C THR A 226 -8.87 3.02 5.37
N ALA A 227 -8.29 3.54 6.45
CA ALA A 227 -6.99 4.21 6.46
C ALA A 227 -6.01 3.68 7.53
N LEU A 228 -6.18 2.41 7.92
CA LEU A 228 -5.26 1.75 8.83
C LEU A 228 -3.86 1.70 8.20
N PHE A 229 -2.82 1.87 9.01
CA PHE A 229 -1.41 1.85 8.61
C PHE A 229 -0.96 3.05 7.76
N SER A 230 -1.69 4.17 7.72
CA SER A 230 -1.22 5.37 7.00
C SER A 230 0.07 5.96 7.53
N GLY A 231 0.32 5.92 8.84
CA GLY A 231 1.61 6.30 9.40
C GLY A 231 2.74 5.41 8.89
N GLU A 232 2.46 4.10 8.79
CA GLU A 232 3.40 3.11 8.27
C GLU A 232 3.72 3.36 6.80
N MET A 233 2.71 3.57 5.95
CA MET A 233 2.93 3.85 4.52
C MET A 233 3.74 5.14 4.31
N LYS A 234 3.45 6.21 5.07
CA LYS A 234 4.17 7.49 5.00
C LYS A 234 5.63 7.37 5.44
N SER A 235 5.91 6.58 6.46
CA SER A 235 7.27 6.31 6.93
C SER A 235 8.03 5.42 5.92
N ALA A 236 7.40 4.34 5.48
CA ALA A 236 7.99 3.34 4.61
C ALA A 236 8.32 3.87 3.21
N PHE A 237 7.45 4.70 2.62
CA PHE A 237 7.57 5.07 1.20
C PHE A 237 7.85 6.56 0.97
N ASP A 238 8.28 6.91 -0.24
CA ASP A 238 8.33 8.30 -0.69
C ASP A 238 6.96 8.65 -1.27
N MET A 239 6.21 9.48 -0.54
CA MET A 239 4.84 9.82 -0.91
C MET A 239 4.74 10.58 -2.23
N SER A 240 5.83 11.21 -2.70
CA SER A 240 5.84 11.83 -4.04
C SER A 240 5.77 10.80 -5.17
N LYS A 241 6.12 9.53 -4.91
CA LYS A 241 6.14 8.47 -5.92
C LYS A 241 4.79 7.74 -6.09
N THR A 242 3.87 7.92 -5.16
CA THR A 242 2.69 7.06 -5.02
C THR A 242 1.62 7.31 -6.09
N SER A 243 1.58 8.52 -6.62
CA SER A 243 0.67 8.93 -7.69
C SER A 243 1.15 8.49 -9.08
N TYR A 244 2.44 8.18 -9.23
CA TYR A 244 3.04 7.78 -10.50
C TYR A 244 2.80 6.31 -10.79
N SER A 245 2.26 6.03 -11.98
CA SER A 245 1.80 4.69 -12.36
C SER A 245 2.93 3.72 -12.75
N ASN A 246 4.15 4.22 -12.92
CA ASN A 246 5.34 3.41 -13.21
C ASN A 246 6.04 2.86 -11.97
N TYR A 247 5.55 3.18 -10.77
CA TYR A 247 6.12 2.68 -9.53
C TYR A 247 5.26 1.59 -8.90
N GLU A 248 5.95 0.56 -8.40
CA GLU A 248 5.38 -0.50 -7.60
C GLU A 248 6.10 -0.59 -6.25
N PHE A 249 5.42 -1.16 -5.26
CA PHE A 249 5.81 -1.06 -3.86
C PHE A 249 5.83 -2.45 -3.21
N ALA A 250 6.81 -2.67 -2.35
CA ALA A 250 6.87 -3.85 -1.50
C ALA A 250 7.27 -3.45 -0.08
N LEU A 251 6.72 -4.17 0.90
CA LEU A 251 7.02 -4.03 2.32
C LEU A 251 7.33 -5.41 2.87
N ASN A 252 8.48 -5.58 3.50
CA ASN A 252 8.85 -6.82 4.14
C ASN A 252 9.16 -6.58 5.62
N TYR A 253 8.62 -7.44 6.47
CA TYR A 253 8.91 -7.50 7.89
C TYR A 253 9.60 -8.82 8.24
N ILE A 254 10.63 -8.72 9.07
CA ILE A 254 11.24 -9.86 9.75
C ILE A 254 11.13 -9.63 11.24
N ASP A 255 10.37 -10.50 11.88
CA ASP A 255 10.04 -10.42 13.29
C ASP A 255 10.70 -11.57 14.03
N VAL A 256 11.58 -11.23 14.97
CA VAL A 256 12.15 -12.13 15.96
C VAL A 256 11.36 -11.93 17.24
N THR A 257 10.27 -12.68 17.42
CA THR A 257 9.48 -12.60 18.66
C THR A 257 10.18 -13.38 19.75
N THR A 258 10.30 -12.79 20.93
CA THR A 258 10.91 -13.41 22.12
C THR A 258 9.90 -13.65 23.24
N GLN A 259 8.83 -12.87 23.26
CA GLN A 259 7.79 -12.95 24.27
C GLN A 259 6.50 -12.33 23.72
N THR A 260 5.35 -12.80 24.21
CA THR A 260 4.04 -12.19 23.97
C THR A 260 3.43 -11.81 25.31
N ILE A 261 2.77 -10.67 25.38
CA ILE A 261 1.95 -10.23 26.51
C ILE A 261 0.49 -10.32 26.07
N THR A 262 -0.38 -10.92 26.88
CA THR A 262 -1.79 -11.15 26.56
C THR A 262 -2.68 -10.83 27.76
N SER A 263 -3.97 -10.62 27.48
CA SER A 263 -5.01 -10.67 28.49
C SER A 263 -5.51 -12.10 28.69
N GLU A 264 -5.57 -12.55 29.94
CA GLU A 264 -6.17 -13.84 30.34
C GLU A 264 -7.70 -13.73 30.47
N VAL A 265 -8.23 -12.50 30.44
CA VAL A 265 -9.66 -12.20 30.58
C VAL A 265 -10.20 -11.59 29.28
N PRO A 266 -11.39 -12.01 28.80
CA PRO A 266 -12.03 -11.43 27.62
C PRO A 266 -12.32 -9.94 27.74
N LEU A 267 -12.29 -9.24 26.60
CA LEU A 267 -12.53 -7.80 26.51
C LEU A 267 -13.87 -7.38 27.13
N GLU A 268 -14.91 -8.19 26.96
CA GLU A 268 -16.28 -7.88 27.40
C GLU A 268 -16.39 -7.77 28.93
N ILE A 269 -15.48 -8.42 29.66
CA ILE A 269 -15.39 -8.31 31.12
C ILE A 269 -14.58 -7.09 31.51
N LEU A 270 -13.55 -6.75 30.74
CA LEU A 270 -12.65 -5.63 31.03
C LEU A 270 -13.21 -4.28 30.58
N ALA A 271 -14.11 -4.24 29.60
CA ALA A 271 -14.74 -3.02 29.09
C ALA A 271 -15.78 -2.45 30.08
N ASP A 272 -15.38 -2.29 31.34
CA ASP A 272 -16.18 -1.80 32.46
C ASP A 272 -15.48 -0.67 33.22
N SER A 273 -16.23 -0.02 34.11
CA SER A 273 -15.71 1.09 34.91
C SER A 273 -14.70 0.69 36.00
N LEU A 274 -14.51 -0.62 36.25
CA LEU A 274 -13.63 -1.13 37.30
C LEU A 274 -12.22 -1.44 36.76
N SER A 275 -12.14 -1.90 35.52
CA SER A 275 -10.90 -2.31 34.86
C SER A 275 -10.32 -1.19 34.00
N MET A 276 -11.18 -0.29 33.49
CA MET A 276 -10.76 0.88 32.73
C MET A 276 -10.35 2.04 33.63
N ILE A 277 -9.49 2.89 33.09
CA ILE A 277 -9.21 4.20 33.66
C ILE A 277 -10.51 5.04 33.62
N VAL A 278 -10.89 5.66 34.74
CA VAL A 278 -12.18 6.38 34.88
C VAL A 278 -12.37 7.41 33.76
N SER A 279 -11.34 8.21 33.47
CA SER A 279 -11.41 9.23 32.42
C SER A 279 -11.55 8.63 31.01
N ALA A 280 -10.94 7.45 30.77
CA ALA A 280 -11.06 6.72 29.51
C ALA A 280 -12.46 6.13 29.35
N TYR A 281 -12.97 5.49 30.40
CA TYR A 281 -14.32 4.93 30.44
C TYR A 281 -15.37 6.00 30.12
N TYR A 282 -15.30 7.16 30.77
CA TYR A 282 -16.22 8.27 30.51
C TYR A 282 -16.07 8.84 29.09
N ALA A 283 -14.85 9.05 28.61
CA ALA A 283 -14.59 9.60 27.28
C ALA A 283 -15.08 8.68 26.15
N ILE A 284 -14.75 7.39 26.23
CA ILE A 284 -15.09 6.37 25.22
C ILE A 284 -16.59 6.18 25.16
N ASN A 285 -17.27 6.09 26.30
CA ASN A 285 -18.73 5.96 26.37
C ASN A 285 -19.49 7.27 26.09
N GLY A 286 -18.79 8.40 25.95
CA GLY A 286 -19.42 9.70 25.69
C GLY A 286 -20.24 10.21 26.88
N LEU A 287 -19.81 9.85 28.09
CA LEU A 287 -20.42 10.27 29.35
C LEU A 287 -19.85 11.63 29.78
N GLY A 288 -20.54 12.29 30.70
CA GLY A 288 -20.06 13.52 31.33
C GLY A 288 -21.12 14.14 32.25
N ARG A 289 -20.73 14.45 33.49
CA ARG A 289 -21.57 15.08 34.52
C ARG A 289 -21.77 16.58 34.25
N THR A 290 -20.82 17.24 33.60
CA THR A 290 -20.88 18.68 33.22
C THR A 290 -20.89 18.89 31.69
N GLY A 291 -21.56 18.00 30.97
CA GLY A 291 -21.66 18.01 29.50
C GLY A 291 -20.72 17.02 28.82
N GLN A 292 -21.12 16.54 27.64
CA GLN A 292 -20.35 15.54 26.91
C GLN A 292 -19.11 16.19 26.26
N LYS A 293 -17.93 15.95 26.84
CA LYS A 293 -16.64 16.40 26.29
C LYS A 293 -16.32 15.78 24.91
N PHE A 294 -16.84 14.56 24.69
CA PHE A 294 -16.68 13.78 23.46
C PHE A 294 -18.06 13.37 22.89
N PRO A 295 -18.85 14.32 22.36
CA PRO A 295 -20.20 14.03 21.86
C PRO A 295 -20.16 13.06 20.67
N SER A 296 -21.28 12.37 20.39
CA SER A 296 -21.41 11.42 19.27
C SER A 296 -21.56 12.13 17.91
N THR A 297 -20.57 12.95 17.55
CA THR A 297 -20.44 13.70 16.30
C THR A 297 -19.03 13.51 15.74
N ASN A 298 -18.81 13.75 14.44
CA ASN A 298 -17.48 13.63 13.84
C ASN A 298 -16.42 14.46 14.57
N ALA A 299 -16.75 15.68 15.00
CA ALA A 299 -15.83 16.52 15.77
C ALA A 299 -15.51 15.93 17.16
N GLY A 300 -16.50 15.35 17.84
CA GLY A 300 -16.30 14.68 19.13
C GLY A 300 -15.49 13.38 18.99
N PHE A 301 -15.78 12.56 17.98
CA PHE A 301 -15.00 11.36 17.66
C PHE A 301 -13.57 11.69 17.24
N ARG A 302 -13.36 12.74 16.45
CA ARG A 302 -12.02 13.22 16.11
C ARG A 302 -11.21 13.58 17.35
N ARG A 303 -11.81 14.26 18.33
CA ARG A 303 -11.15 14.55 19.63
C ARG A 303 -10.85 13.28 20.41
N LEU A 304 -11.79 12.34 20.46
CA LEU A 304 -11.62 11.06 21.14
C LEU A 304 -10.42 10.29 20.57
N ILE A 305 -10.35 10.16 19.25
CA ILE A 305 -9.29 9.43 18.55
C ILE A 305 -7.93 10.12 18.71
N LYS A 306 -7.87 11.45 18.75
CA LYS A 306 -6.62 12.17 19.04
C LYS A 306 -6.09 11.86 20.45
N GLY A 307 -6.98 11.78 21.44
CA GLY A 307 -6.60 11.55 22.84
C GLY A 307 -6.29 10.09 23.19
N TYR A 308 -7.04 9.15 22.60
CA TYR A 308 -6.98 7.72 22.95
C TYR A 308 -6.57 6.81 21.79
N GLY A 309 -6.30 7.35 20.61
CA GLY A 309 -5.94 6.55 19.43
C GLY A 309 -7.14 5.93 18.73
N THR A 310 -6.86 5.08 17.75
CA THR A 310 -7.90 4.34 17.01
C THR A 310 -8.21 3.00 17.66
N HIS A 311 -7.24 2.43 18.38
CA HIS A 311 -7.32 1.12 19.03
C HIS A 311 -6.82 1.21 20.46
N VAL A 312 -7.12 0.19 21.26
CA VAL A 312 -6.42 -0.12 22.50
C VAL A 312 -5.56 -1.37 22.32
N VAL A 313 -4.39 -1.40 22.95
CA VAL A 313 -3.52 -2.59 22.94
C VAL A 313 -3.96 -3.56 24.02
N MET A 314 -4.44 -4.74 23.62
CA MET A 314 -4.84 -5.86 24.49
C MET A 314 -3.89 -7.06 24.41
N GLY A 315 -2.87 -6.96 23.57
CA GLY A 315 -1.79 -7.92 23.52
C GLY A 315 -0.63 -7.36 22.72
N ALA A 316 0.59 -7.74 23.06
CA ALA A 316 1.82 -7.20 22.46
C ALA A 316 2.83 -8.31 22.18
N LYS A 317 3.55 -8.21 21.06
CA LYS A 317 4.73 -9.03 20.76
C LYS A 317 5.98 -8.25 21.08
N VAL A 318 6.88 -8.86 21.84
CA VAL A 318 8.15 -8.26 22.28
C VAL A 318 9.32 -9.01 21.63
N GLY A 319 10.26 -8.28 21.05
CA GLY A 319 11.41 -8.87 20.37
C GLY A 319 12.18 -7.88 19.48
N GLY A 320 12.60 -8.31 18.30
CA GLY A 320 13.26 -7.46 17.31
C GLY A 320 12.54 -7.49 15.97
N ARG A 321 12.45 -6.35 15.29
CA ARG A 321 11.89 -6.24 13.94
C ARG A 321 12.85 -5.55 12.98
N ILE A 322 12.94 -6.08 11.77
CA ILE A 322 13.45 -5.33 10.61
C ILE A 322 12.27 -5.07 9.67
N ARG A 323 12.06 -3.80 9.35
CA ARG A 323 11.20 -3.37 8.24
C ARG A 323 12.09 -2.96 7.07
N GLN A 324 11.84 -3.49 5.89
CA GLN A 324 12.37 -2.97 4.64
C GLN A 324 11.22 -2.63 3.69
N SER A 325 11.21 -1.40 3.20
CA SER A 325 10.37 -1.00 2.08
C SER A 325 11.20 -0.97 0.80
N MET A 326 10.58 -1.31 -0.31
CA MET A 326 11.15 -1.25 -1.64
C MET A 326 10.17 -0.52 -2.57
N THR A 327 10.69 0.41 -3.36
CA THR A 327 9.97 1.08 -4.45
C THR A 327 10.73 0.85 -5.73
N VAL A 328 10.07 0.33 -6.76
CA VAL A 328 10.68 -0.02 -8.05
C VAL A 328 10.12 0.89 -9.14
N ASP A 329 10.99 1.55 -9.91
CA ASP A 329 10.59 2.20 -11.17
C ASP A 329 10.55 1.14 -12.30
N VAL A 330 9.40 0.53 -12.46
CA VAL A 330 9.19 -0.60 -13.38
C VAL A 330 9.37 -0.17 -14.85
N SER A 331 9.22 1.13 -15.15
CA SER A 331 9.49 1.65 -16.50
C SER A 331 10.95 1.52 -16.93
N LYS A 332 11.88 1.34 -15.99
CA LYS A 332 13.30 1.16 -16.26
C LYS A 332 13.76 -0.29 -16.19
N VAL A 333 12.87 -1.22 -15.82
CA VAL A 333 13.20 -2.64 -15.72
C VAL A 333 13.22 -3.28 -17.11
N THR A 334 14.39 -3.81 -17.50
CA THR A 334 14.65 -4.28 -18.88
C THR A 334 14.63 -5.79 -19.04
N SER A 335 14.74 -6.54 -17.95
CA SER A 335 14.77 -8.02 -17.93
C SER A 335 13.54 -8.59 -17.20
N SER A 336 13.55 -9.89 -16.90
CA SER A 336 12.45 -10.58 -16.22
C SER A 336 12.15 -9.97 -14.86
N TYR A 337 10.88 -9.79 -14.51
CA TYR A 337 10.50 -8.99 -13.34
C TYR A 337 9.33 -9.62 -12.59
N ASP A 338 9.56 -9.82 -11.29
CA ASP A 338 8.55 -10.17 -10.30
C ASP A 338 8.84 -9.41 -9.00
N LEU A 339 7.85 -8.65 -8.52
CA LEU A 339 8.03 -7.73 -7.40
C LEU A 339 8.27 -8.45 -6.07
N GLU A 340 7.59 -9.58 -5.84
CA GLU A 340 7.76 -10.37 -4.63
C GLU A 340 9.13 -11.07 -4.62
N ALA A 341 9.54 -11.62 -5.75
CA ALA A 341 10.88 -12.20 -5.93
C ALA A 341 11.97 -11.14 -5.74
N PHE A 342 11.78 -9.92 -6.25
CA PHE A 342 12.71 -8.80 -6.03
C PHE A 342 12.76 -8.42 -4.54
N ALA A 343 11.61 -8.34 -3.87
CA ALA A 343 11.54 -8.05 -2.44
C ALA A 343 12.26 -9.12 -1.61
N LYS A 344 12.07 -10.41 -1.94
CA LYS A 344 12.78 -11.54 -1.31
C LYS A 344 14.28 -11.54 -1.64
N ALA A 345 14.67 -11.17 -2.85
CA ALA A 345 16.08 -11.11 -3.27
C ALA A 345 16.86 -9.99 -2.55
N ALA A 346 16.20 -8.89 -2.18
CA ALA A 346 16.79 -7.82 -1.37
C ALA A 346 17.18 -8.30 0.05
N TYR A 347 16.72 -9.47 0.46
CA TYR A 347 17.14 -10.14 1.69
C TYR A 347 18.11 -11.28 1.38
N LYS A 348 19.39 -10.95 1.20
CA LYS A 348 20.45 -11.96 1.18
C LYS A 348 20.56 -12.53 2.61
N GLY A 349 20.31 -13.84 2.79
CA GLY A 349 20.73 -14.57 4.01
C GLY A 349 19.64 -15.06 4.98
N LEU A 350 18.38 -14.65 4.84
CA LEU A 350 17.29 -15.15 5.69
C LEU A 350 16.49 -16.25 4.96
N ALA A 351 17.04 -17.47 4.96
CA ALA A 351 16.29 -18.67 4.58
C ALA A 351 15.33 -19.05 5.71
N VAL A 352 14.24 -18.30 5.90
CA VAL A 352 13.29 -18.57 7.00
C VAL A 352 12.37 -19.74 6.68
N LYS A 353 12.12 -20.03 5.40
CA LYS A 353 11.43 -21.25 4.95
C LYS A 353 12.04 -21.74 3.66
N ALA A 354 12.51 -22.99 3.65
CA ALA A 354 13.28 -23.62 2.58
C ALA A 354 12.51 -23.85 1.25
N GLU A 355 11.34 -23.25 1.05
CA GLU A 355 10.44 -23.54 -0.08
C GLU A 355 10.53 -22.53 -1.24
N GLY A 356 11.27 -21.43 -1.11
CA GLY A 356 11.29 -20.36 -2.12
C GLY A 356 12.68 -19.82 -2.43
N SER A 357 13.60 -20.65 -2.92
CA SER A 357 14.82 -20.09 -3.51
C SER A 357 14.42 -19.24 -4.71
N VAL A 358 14.66 -17.92 -4.65
CA VAL A 358 14.51 -17.06 -5.82
C VAL A 358 15.38 -17.62 -6.95
N GLU A 359 14.77 -17.87 -8.11
CA GLU A 359 15.45 -18.43 -9.27
C GLU A 359 16.70 -17.61 -9.64
N ALA A 360 17.74 -18.27 -10.14
CA ALA A 360 19.00 -17.61 -10.49
C ALA A 360 18.79 -16.45 -11.49
N LYS A 361 17.90 -16.63 -12.47
CA LYS A 361 17.55 -15.58 -13.45
C LYS A 361 16.93 -14.35 -12.79
N MET A 362 16.06 -14.53 -11.80
CA MET A 362 15.43 -13.42 -11.07
C MET A 362 16.43 -12.70 -10.16
N LYS A 363 17.36 -13.43 -9.54
CA LYS A 363 18.46 -12.81 -8.76
C LYS A 363 19.35 -11.95 -9.65
N GLN A 364 19.72 -12.45 -10.82
CA GLN A 364 20.50 -11.68 -11.78
C GLN A 364 19.74 -10.42 -12.23
N SER A 365 18.46 -10.56 -12.59
CA SER A 365 17.62 -9.42 -12.96
C SER A 365 17.51 -8.38 -11.84
N PHE A 366 17.35 -8.81 -10.59
CA PHE A 366 17.36 -7.92 -9.42
C PHE A 366 18.66 -7.12 -9.33
N GLU A 367 19.81 -7.77 -9.51
CA GLU A 367 21.13 -7.13 -9.46
C GLU A 367 21.34 -6.14 -10.61
N GLU A 368 20.91 -6.49 -11.83
CA GLU A 368 20.97 -5.62 -13.02
C GLU A 368 20.09 -4.38 -12.90
N ASN A 369 18.90 -4.52 -12.32
CA ASN A 369 17.92 -3.43 -12.18
C ASN A 369 18.06 -2.67 -10.86
N ASN A 370 19.11 -2.95 -10.09
CA ASN A 370 19.28 -2.42 -8.74
C ASN A 370 19.18 -0.90 -8.68
N SER A 371 19.77 -0.20 -9.67
CA SER A 371 19.76 1.27 -9.79
C SER A 371 18.35 1.89 -9.86
N ASN A 372 17.36 1.13 -10.31
CA ASN A 372 15.97 1.57 -10.53
C ASN A 372 15.07 1.36 -9.31
N MET A 373 15.65 0.88 -8.20
CA MET A 373 14.94 0.60 -6.94
C MET A 373 15.39 1.55 -5.84
N SER A 374 14.50 1.90 -4.92
CA SER A 374 14.86 2.60 -3.67
C SER A 374 14.40 1.80 -2.47
N PHE A 375 15.22 1.75 -1.44
CA PHE A 375 14.97 1.01 -0.22
C PHE A 375 14.96 1.95 0.98
N LYS A 376 14.10 1.69 1.96
CA LYS A 376 14.26 2.22 3.32
C LYS A 376 14.23 1.07 4.30
N VAL A 377 15.16 1.08 5.25
CA VAL A 377 15.27 0.05 6.28
C VAL A 377 15.07 0.71 7.64
N HIS A 378 14.28 0.07 8.49
CA HIS A 378 14.09 0.47 9.88
C HIS A 378 14.25 -0.75 10.78
N VAL A 379 14.91 -0.57 11.92
CA VAL A 379 15.22 -1.67 12.84
C VAL A 379 14.75 -1.31 14.24
N TYR A 380 13.99 -2.21 14.86
CA TYR A 380 13.48 -2.11 16.21
C TYR A 380 14.05 -3.24 17.08
N GLY A 381 14.44 -2.93 18.31
CA GLY A 381 15.03 -3.90 19.25
C GLY A 381 16.41 -4.39 18.82
N GLY A 382 17.03 -5.21 19.67
CA GLY A 382 18.38 -5.73 19.49
C GLY A 382 19.47 -4.70 19.80
N ASP A 383 20.66 -4.94 19.27
CA ASP A 383 21.81 -4.06 19.43
C ASP A 383 21.72 -2.83 18.52
N ALA A 384 21.67 -1.64 19.12
CA ALA A 384 21.52 -0.38 18.40
C ALA A 384 22.68 -0.12 17.41
N GLY A 385 23.91 -0.56 17.72
CA GLY A 385 25.06 -0.39 16.84
C GLY A 385 24.95 -1.27 15.58
N VAL A 386 24.45 -2.49 15.73
CA VAL A 386 24.17 -3.39 14.58
C VAL A 386 22.96 -2.88 13.79
N GLY A 387 21.89 -2.47 14.47
CA GLY A 387 20.70 -1.89 13.84
C GLY A 387 21.03 -0.66 13.00
N ALA A 388 21.89 0.24 13.50
CA ALA A 388 22.35 1.40 12.73
C ALA A 388 23.14 1.02 11.47
N ARG A 389 23.92 -0.07 11.47
CA ARG A 389 24.59 -0.56 10.25
C ARG A 389 23.60 -1.10 9.24
N LEU A 390 22.61 -1.87 9.69
CA LEU A 390 21.53 -2.38 8.84
C LEU A 390 20.71 -1.25 8.20
N MET A 391 20.42 -0.17 8.94
CA MET A 391 19.70 0.99 8.41
C MET A 391 20.55 1.83 7.44
N ASN A 392 21.86 1.92 7.65
CA ASN A 392 22.79 2.67 6.81
C ASN A 392 23.38 1.85 5.66
N THR A 393 22.83 0.66 5.37
CA THR A 393 23.35 -0.16 4.28
C THR A 393 23.25 0.59 2.95
N THR A 394 24.40 0.86 2.35
CA THR A 394 24.47 1.37 0.97
C THR A 394 24.23 0.26 -0.04
N ASN A 395 24.46 -0.99 0.39
CA ASN A 395 24.09 -2.17 -0.34
C ASN A 395 22.58 -2.29 -0.22
N ARG A 396 21.89 -2.12 -1.34
CA ARG A 396 20.43 -2.21 -1.47
C ARG A 396 19.84 -3.57 -1.01
N ALA A 397 20.70 -4.54 -0.68
CA ALA A 397 20.38 -5.77 0.03
C ALA A 397 21.01 -5.77 1.44
N LEU A 398 20.31 -6.36 2.42
CA LEU A 398 20.84 -6.47 3.79
C LEU A 398 22.03 -7.43 3.87
N ASP A 399 22.99 -7.13 4.75
CA ASP A 399 24.13 -8.02 5.03
C ASP A 399 23.70 -9.18 5.95
N PRO A 400 23.86 -10.45 5.53
CA PRO A 400 23.48 -11.61 6.34
C PRO A 400 24.13 -11.65 7.72
N THR A 401 25.39 -11.22 7.82
CA THR A 401 26.19 -11.27 9.06
C THR A 401 25.66 -10.27 10.07
N ASP A 402 25.33 -9.06 9.62
CA ASP A 402 24.71 -8.04 10.48
C ASP A 402 23.30 -8.47 10.91
N VAL A 403 22.52 -9.08 10.02
CA VAL A 403 21.20 -9.63 10.36
C VAL A 403 21.30 -10.73 11.43
N ASP A 404 22.21 -11.69 11.27
CA ASP A 404 22.41 -12.76 12.26
C ASP A 404 22.93 -12.23 13.59
N THR A 405 23.85 -11.26 13.56
CA THR A 405 24.36 -10.59 14.75
C THR A 405 23.25 -9.84 15.49
N TRP A 406 22.41 -9.11 14.75
CA TRP A 406 21.26 -8.41 15.30
C TRP A 406 20.25 -9.40 15.91
N LYS A 407 19.87 -10.46 15.19
CA LYS A 407 18.96 -11.52 15.69
C LYS A 407 19.47 -12.16 16.98
N ALA A 408 20.77 -12.47 17.06
CA ALA A 408 21.37 -13.02 18.27
C ALA A 408 21.37 -12.03 19.45
N SER A 409 21.38 -10.73 19.18
CA SER A 409 21.31 -9.69 20.21
C SER A 409 19.90 -9.50 20.78
N VAL A 410 18.87 -9.68 19.96
CA VAL A 410 17.46 -9.64 20.39
C VAL A 410 17.19 -10.70 21.45
N ALA A 411 17.70 -11.92 21.22
CA ALA A 411 17.55 -13.06 22.13
C ALA A 411 18.20 -12.86 23.52
N LYS A 412 19.03 -11.82 23.70
CA LYS A 412 19.71 -11.51 24.97
C LYS A 412 18.96 -10.46 25.82
N GLY A 413 17.65 -10.32 25.63
CA GLY A 413 16.79 -9.45 26.44
C GLY A 413 16.77 -7.99 26.00
N LYS A 414 17.18 -7.68 24.76
CA LYS A 414 17.06 -6.34 24.16
C LYS A 414 15.79 -6.21 23.30
N GLY A 415 14.66 -6.68 23.82
CA GLY A 415 13.37 -6.67 23.09
C GLY A 415 12.72 -5.29 23.06
N ALA A 416 12.01 -4.98 21.97
CA ALA A 416 11.13 -3.84 21.79
C ALA A 416 9.71 -4.33 21.44
N LEU A 417 8.72 -3.43 21.43
CA LEU A 417 7.42 -3.73 20.82
C LEU A 417 7.61 -3.95 19.31
N ILE A 418 7.26 -5.15 18.84
CA ILE A 418 7.49 -5.56 17.44
C ILE A 418 6.22 -6.07 16.75
N GLY A 419 5.07 -6.00 17.40
CA GLY A 419 3.81 -6.31 16.76
C GLY A 419 2.72 -6.56 17.78
N PHE A 420 1.58 -6.97 17.27
CA PHE A 420 0.43 -7.36 18.07
C PHE A 420 -0.02 -8.76 17.63
N PRO A 421 -0.50 -9.62 18.54
CA PRO A 421 -1.28 -10.80 18.15
C PRO A 421 -2.57 -10.37 17.44
N SER A 422 -3.29 -11.32 16.84
CA SER A 422 -4.46 -11.03 15.99
C SER A 422 -5.61 -10.30 16.68
N ASP A 423 -5.71 -10.45 17.99
CA ASP A 423 -6.65 -9.80 18.91
C ASP A 423 -5.96 -8.73 19.78
N GLY A 424 -4.69 -8.43 19.50
CA GLY A 424 -3.86 -7.55 20.32
C GLY A 424 -4.15 -6.06 20.11
N LEU A 425 -4.82 -5.69 19.02
CA LEU A 425 -5.36 -4.35 18.82
C LEU A 425 -6.87 -4.41 18.69
N VAL A 426 -7.55 -3.79 19.64
CA VAL A 426 -9.02 -3.74 19.68
C VAL A 426 -9.46 -2.34 19.27
N PRO A 427 -10.34 -2.18 18.26
CA PRO A 427 -10.86 -0.87 17.88
C PRO A 427 -11.57 -0.19 19.04
N LEU A 428 -11.38 1.13 19.19
CA LEU A 428 -11.89 1.87 20.34
C LEU A 428 -13.42 1.77 20.52
N TYR A 429 -14.17 1.58 19.43
CA TYR A 429 -15.63 1.39 19.49
C TYR A 429 -16.06 0.07 20.14
N GLU A 430 -15.19 -0.94 20.23
CA GLU A 430 -15.50 -2.20 20.93
C GLU A 430 -15.47 -2.05 22.46
N LEU A 431 -14.86 -0.97 22.97
CA LEU A 431 -14.84 -0.63 24.40
C LEU A 431 -16.08 0.16 24.86
N ILE A 432 -17.04 0.43 23.98
CA ILE A 432 -18.28 1.12 24.36
C ILE A 432 -19.19 0.12 25.07
N ASP A 433 -19.51 0.41 26.32
CA ASP A 433 -20.43 -0.35 27.14
C ASP A 433 -21.88 -0.09 26.70
N GLU A 434 -22.40 -1.03 25.92
CA GLU A 434 -23.77 -1.01 25.39
C GLU A 434 -24.82 -1.28 26.49
N THR A 435 -24.42 -1.73 27.69
CA THR A 435 -25.34 -2.00 28.81
C THR A 435 -25.80 -0.73 29.53
N ILE A 436 -25.11 0.40 29.32
CA ILE A 436 -25.43 1.68 29.96
C ILE A 436 -26.78 2.23 29.47
N SER A 437 -26.99 2.33 28.15
CA SER A 437 -28.23 2.87 27.56
C SER A 437 -28.30 2.64 26.05
N ASP A 438 -29.48 2.78 25.44
CA ASP A 438 -29.65 2.79 23.98
C ASP A 438 -28.76 3.83 23.26
N SER A 439 -28.39 4.91 23.96
CA SER A 439 -27.53 5.96 23.41
C SER A 439 -26.07 5.52 23.24
N THR A 440 -25.57 4.60 24.09
CA THR A 440 -24.21 4.06 23.97
C THR A 440 -24.12 3.01 22.85
N ALA A 441 -25.14 2.15 22.69
CA ALA A 441 -25.26 1.27 21.53
C ALA A 441 -25.27 2.06 20.20
N LYS A 442 -26.03 3.16 20.14
CA LYS A 442 -26.01 4.07 18.98
C LYS A 442 -24.63 4.72 18.77
N ARG A 443 -23.94 5.10 19.85
CA ARG A 443 -22.59 5.68 19.77
C ARG A 443 -21.59 4.70 19.16
N LYS A 444 -21.61 3.42 19.56
CA LYS A 444 -20.74 2.38 18.99
C LYS A 444 -20.88 2.30 17.48
N LYS A 445 -22.13 2.21 16.99
CA LYS A 445 -22.42 2.22 15.56
C LYS A 445 -21.88 3.48 14.86
N LEU A 446 -22.14 4.66 15.41
CA LEU A 446 -21.70 5.93 14.82
C LEU A 446 -20.17 6.08 14.81
N LEU A 447 -19.47 5.64 15.86
CA LEU A 447 -18.01 5.68 15.91
C LEU A 447 -17.40 4.72 14.89
N LYS A 448 -17.95 3.50 14.78
CA LYS A 448 -17.55 2.53 13.75
C LYS A 448 -17.74 3.10 12.35
N GLU A 449 -18.94 3.62 12.03
CA GLU A 449 -19.24 4.27 10.75
C GLU A 449 -18.29 5.45 10.46
N TYR A 450 -17.97 6.26 11.47
CA TYR A 450 -17.01 7.35 11.32
C TYR A 450 -15.61 6.82 10.97
N MET A 451 -15.06 5.86 11.72
CA MET A 451 -13.73 5.28 11.49
C MET A 451 -13.60 4.58 10.13
N GLU A 452 -14.70 4.09 9.57
CA GLU A 452 -14.75 3.47 8.23
C GLU A 452 -14.97 4.49 7.10
N SER A 453 -15.29 5.76 7.42
CA SER A 453 -15.69 6.77 6.43
C SER A 453 -14.54 7.51 5.75
N LYS A 454 -14.81 8.04 4.54
CA LYS A 454 -13.92 9.02 3.86
C LYS A 454 -13.70 10.30 4.69
N ALA A 455 -14.66 10.69 5.53
CA ALA A 455 -14.55 11.88 6.38
C ALA A 455 -13.44 11.71 7.42
N PHE A 456 -13.34 10.54 8.04
CA PHE A 456 -12.26 10.20 8.94
C PHE A 456 -10.89 10.20 8.24
N ALA A 457 -10.78 9.58 7.07
CA ALA A 457 -9.55 9.63 6.28
C ALA A 457 -9.13 11.08 5.96
N SER A 458 -10.09 11.98 5.69
CA SER A 458 -9.83 13.41 5.50
C SER A 458 -9.38 14.13 6.79
N ASP A 459 -10.09 13.91 7.90
CA ASP A 459 -9.83 14.56 9.20
C ASP A 459 -8.42 14.31 9.77
N PHE A 460 -7.81 13.19 9.36
CA PHE A 460 -6.48 12.73 9.75
C PHE A 460 -5.46 12.73 8.59
N ASN A 461 -5.82 13.27 7.43
CA ASN A 461 -4.97 13.31 6.23
C ASN A 461 -4.37 11.93 5.89
N ALA A 462 -5.22 10.91 5.91
CA ALA A 462 -4.87 9.51 5.76
C ALA A 462 -5.19 8.97 4.35
N TYR A 463 -5.38 9.88 3.39
CA TYR A 463 -5.61 9.53 1.99
C TYR A 463 -4.29 9.38 1.22
N TYR A 464 -4.31 8.46 0.26
CA TYR A 464 -3.20 8.23 -0.65
C TYR A 464 -3.59 8.67 -2.06
N GLU A 465 -2.79 9.54 -2.68
CA GLU A 465 -2.92 9.74 -4.11
C GLU A 465 -2.31 8.53 -4.83
N CYS A 466 -3.18 7.66 -5.34
CA CYS A 466 -2.79 6.40 -5.99
C CYS A 466 -2.92 6.47 -7.52
N GLY A 467 -3.23 7.62 -8.11
CA GLY A 467 -3.45 7.74 -9.55
C GLY A 467 -4.69 6.97 -10.04
N THR A 468 -4.81 6.84 -11.36
CA THR A 468 -5.98 6.26 -12.03
C THR A 468 -5.85 4.74 -12.21
N VAL A 469 -6.91 4.00 -11.90
CA VAL A 469 -7.05 2.59 -12.26
C VAL A 469 -8.06 2.45 -13.39
N THR A 470 -7.66 1.83 -14.48
CA THR A 470 -8.54 1.55 -15.63
C THR A 470 -9.16 0.17 -15.46
N GLU A 471 -10.48 0.10 -15.42
CA GLU A 471 -11.25 -1.15 -15.41
C GLU A 471 -11.71 -1.51 -16.82
N ILE A 472 -11.53 -2.76 -17.23
CA ILE A 472 -12.09 -3.30 -18.47
C ILE A 472 -12.72 -4.67 -18.24
N ASP A 473 -13.75 -4.98 -19.03
CA ASP A 473 -14.13 -6.36 -19.29
C ASP A 473 -13.11 -6.98 -20.24
N VAL A 474 -12.71 -8.23 -19.97
CA VAL A 474 -11.79 -8.96 -20.84
C VAL A 474 -12.45 -9.15 -22.20
N PRO A 475 -11.80 -8.71 -23.29
CA PRO A 475 -12.31 -8.96 -24.63
C PRO A 475 -12.50 -10.46 -24.87
N LYS A 476 -13.52 -10.85 -25.64
CA LYS A 476 -13.67 -12.25 -26.00
C LYS A 476 -12.58 -12.66 -26.98
N ILE A 477 -12.09 -13.89 -26.87
CA ILE A 477 -11.09 -14.43 -27.80
C ILE A 477 -11.62 -14.38 -29.23
N GLU A 478 -12.91 -14.68 -29.44
CA GLU A 478 -13.54 -14.60 -30.75
C GLU A 478 -13.45 -13.19 -31.36
N ASP A 479 -13.56 -12.14 -30.54
CA ASP A 479 -13.51 -10.75 -30.99
C ASP A 479 -12.11 -10.32 -31.42
N LEU A 480 -11.06 -10.99 -30.94
CA LEU A 480 -9.66 -10.78 -31.35
C LEU A 480 -9.30 -11.57 -32.62
N ASP A 481 -9.94 -12.71 -32.89
CA ASP A 481 -9.65 -13.50 -34.09
C ASP A 481 -10.37 -12.99 -35.37
N THR A 482 -10.97 -11.78 -35.32
CA THR A 482 -11.74 -11.21 -36.44
C THR A 482 -10.90 -10.36 -37.39
N ASN A 483 -10.25 -9.29 -36.89
CA ASN A 483 -9.56 -8.27 -37.69
C ASN A 483 -8.06 -8.24 -37.40
N THR A 484 -7.69 -7.79 -36.20
CA THR A 484 -6.31 -7.77 -35.68
C THR A 484 -6.24 -8.60 -34.41
N LEU A 485 -5.09 -9.25 -34.19
CA LEU A 485 -4.84 -10.05 -32.99
C LEU A 485 -4.38 -9.18 -31.80
N ILE A 486 -4.46 -7.85 -31.93
CA ILE A 486 -4.11 -6.89 -30.88
C ILE A 486 -5.26 -5.90 -30.74
N LYS A 487 -5.69 -5.64 -29.50
CA LYS A 487 -6.60 -4.55 -29.16
C LYS A 487 -5.90 -3.54 -28.27
N ASP A 488 -6.14 -2.26 -28.53
CA ASP A 488 -5.68 -1.13 -27.74
C ASP A 488 -6.71 -0.82 -26.65
N ILE A 489 -6.20 -0.58 -25.45
CA ILE A 489 -7.02 -0.27 -24.27
C ILE A 489 -6.72 1.17 -23.86
N TYR A 490 -7.75 2.01 -23.85
CA TYR A 490 -7.64 3.43 -23.52
C TYR A 490 -8.33 3.78 -22.21
N SER A 491 -7.81 4.78 -21.51
CA SER A 491 -8.46 5.43 -20.38
C SER A 491 -8.38 6.94 -20.56
N GLY A 492 -9.54 7.61 -20.65
CA GLY A 492 -9.58 9.06 -20.91
C GLY A 492 -8.82 9.50 -22.18
N GLY A 493 -8.74 8.64 -23.20
CA GLY A 493 -7.98 8.88 -24.44
C GLY A 493 -6.49 8.54 -24.39
N GLN A 494 -5.95 8.16 -23.23
CA GLN A 494 -4.58 7.68 -23.10
C GLN A 494 -4.51 6.17 -23.33
N LEU A 495 -3.58 5.70 -24.17
CA LEU A 495 -3.30 4.27 -24.34
C LEU A 495 -2.62 3.73 -23.07
N VAL A 496 -3.28 2.80 -22.38
CA VAL A 496 -2.81 2.24 -21.09
C VAL A 496 -2.39 0.78 -21.18
N ALA A 497 -2.92 0.01 -22.15
CA ALA A 497 -2.52 -1.37 -22.36
C ALA A 497 -2.82 -1.86 -23.79
N LYS A 498 -2.29 -3.04 -24.13
CA LYS A 498 -2.63 -3.81 -25.33
C LYS A 498 -3.03 -5.23 -24.94
N ALA A 499 -4.23 -5.67 -25.33
CA ALA A 499 -4.64 -7.06 -25.23
C ALA A 499 -4.20 -7.79 -26.51
N THR A 500 -3.43 -8.86 -26.39
CA THR A 500 -2.88 -9.60 -27.53
C THR A 500 -3.33 -11.05 -27.49
N LEU A 501 -3.88 -11.53 -28.60
CA LEU A 501 -4.11 -12.95 -28.84
C LEU A 501 -2.87 -13.53 -29.52
N GLU A 502 -2.02 -14.20 -28.74
CA GLU A 502 -0.68 -14.59 -29.16
C GLU A 502 -0.37 -16.06 -28.83
N PHE A 503 0.72 -16.57 -29.38
CA PHE A 503 1.17 -17.93 -29.08
C PHE A 503 2.27 -17.90 -28.02
N VAL A 504 1.97 -18.46 -26.85
CA VAL A 504 2.93 -18.63 -25.74
C VAL A 504 3.10 -20.15 -25.54
N PRO A 505 4.16 -20.76 -26.11
CA PRO A 505 4.25 -22.22 -26.17
C PRO A 505 4.24 -22.91 -24.81
N LEU A 506 4.78 -22.24 -23.78
CA LEU A 506 4.84 -22.73 -22.40
C LEU A 506 3.48 -22.74 -21.68
N LEU A 507 2.46 -22.03 -22.20
CA LEU A 507 1.08 -22.07 -21.68
C LEU A 507 0.20 -22.97 -22.53
N ASN A 508 0.25 -22.81 -23.86
CA ASN A 508 -0.59 -23.59 -24.74
C ASN A 508 0.07 -23.76 -26.10
N ILE A 509 0.44 -25.00 -26.43
CA ILE A 509 1.06 -25.35 -27.71
C ILE A 509 0.05 -25.50 -28.85
N LYS A 510 -1.25 -25.58 -28.56
CA LYS A 510 -2.28 -25.88 -29.55
C LYS A 510 -3.02 -24.64 -30.03
N GLU A 511 -3.23 -23.69 -29.12
CA GLU A 511 -4.08 -22.53 -29.35
C GLU A 511 -3.41 -21.25 -28.84
N LYS A 512 -3.85 -20.12 -29.39
CA LYS A 512 -3.40 -18.80 -28.92
C LYS A 512 -4.03 -18.51 -27.55
N VAL A 513 -3.28 -17.79 -26.73
CA VAL A 513 -3.69 -17.31 -25.42
C VAL A 513 -3.84 -15.80 -25.43
N MET A 514 -4.66 -15.27 -24.53
CA MET A 514 -4.81 -13.82 -24.36
C MET A 514 -3.89 -13.32 -23.26
N VAL A 515 -3.04 -12.36 -23.61
CA VAL A 515 -2.12 -11.70 -22.68
C VAL A 515 -2.31 -10.19 -22.78
N ILE A 516 -2.37 -9.51 -21.64
CA ILE A 516 -2.54 -8.06 -21.56
C ILE A 516 -1.22 -7.43 -21.16
N TYR A 517 -0.74 -6.51 -21.99
CA TYR A 517 0.52 -5.82 -21.78
C TYR A 517 0.29 -4.34 -21.44
N PRO A 518 0.82 -3.85 -20.32
CA PRO A 518 0.73 -2.43 -19.98
C PRO A 518 1.55 -1.58 -20.96
N VAL A 519 1.12 -0.34 -21.16
CA VAL A 519 1.79 0.67 -21.99
C VAL A 519 2.28 1.80 -21.10
N ILE A 520 3.59 2.09 -21.19
CA ILE A 520 4.22 3.20 -20.47
C ILE A 520 4.92 4.09 -21.49
N ASN A 521 4.73 5.41 -21.41
CA ASN A 521 5.38 6.37 -22.31
C ASN A 521 5.18 5.98 -23.79
N ASN A 522 3.96 5.55 -24.13
CA ASN A 522 3.55 5.03 -25.45
C ASN A 522 4.33 3.79 -25.93
N LYS A 523 4.97 3.05 -25.03
CA LYS A 523 5.67 1.79 -25.33
C LYS A 523 5.03 0.62 -24.59
N PRO A 524 4.55 -0.43 -25.29
CA PRO A 524 4.11 -1.65 -24.64
C PRO A 524 5.28 -2.35 -23.94
N ARG A 525 5.02 -2.95 -22.78
CA ARG A 525 6.02 -3.65 -21.98
C ARG A 525 5.82 -5.15 -22.04
N TYR A 526 6.46 -5.80 -23.01
CA TYR A 526 6.30 -7.24 -23.23
C TYR A 526 6.96 -8.12 -22.18
N ASN A 527 7.81 -7.56 -21.33
CA ASN A 527 8.30 -8.23 -20.12
C ASN A 527 7.28 -8.19 -18.96
N LEU A 528 6.13 -7.51 -19.12
CA LEU A 528 5.14 -7.28 -18.07
C LEU A 528 3.72 -7.78 -18.46
N GLY A 529 3.62 -8.89 -19.18
CA GLY A 529 2.33 -9.45 -19.60
C GLY A 529 1.53 -10.06 -18.46
N PHE A 530 0.22 -9.91 -18.51
CA PHE A 530 -0.74 -10.62 -17.67
C PHE A 530 -1.54 -11.59 -18.55
N TYR A 531 -1.22 -12.87 -18.45
CA TYR A 531 -2.01 -13.93 -19.04
C TYR A 531 -3.26 -14.14 -18.19
N ILE A 532 -4.42 -14.14 -18.86
CA ILE A 532 -5.71 -14.12 -18.18
C ILE A 532 -6.10 -15.45 -17.52
N GLY A 533 -5.38 -16.54 -17.77
CA GLY A 533 -5.75 -17.88 -17.30
C GLY A 533 -6.65 -18.63 -18.28
N ASP A 534 -6.74 -19.95 -18.09
CA ASP A 534 -7.70 -20.83 -18.77
C ASP A 534 -8.03 -22.03 -17.88
N LYS A 535 -8.61 -23.09 -18.46
CA LYS A 535 -8.98 -24.30 -17.71
C LYS A 535 -7.80 -25.13 -17.22
N ASP A 536 -6.64 -24.99 -17.87
CA ASP A 536 -5.43 -25.80 -17.64
C ASP A 536 -4.37 -24.98 -16.89
N HIS A 537 -4.43 -23.64 -16.94
CA HIS A 537 -3.49 -22.73 -16.29
C HIS A 537 -4.18 -21.62 -15.50
N LYS A 538 -3.63 -21.29 -14.34
CA LYS A 538 -4.02 -20.08 -13.59
C LYS A 538 -3.61 -18.83 -14.37
N PRO A 539 -4.20 -17.66 -14.08
CA PRO A 539 -3.63 -16.39 -14.52
C PRO A 539 -2.14 -16.32 -14.16
N ALA A 540 -1.33 -15.75 -15.05
CA ALA A 540 0.12 -15.79 -14.91
C ALA A 540 0.80 -14.51 -15.41
N ARG A 541 1.98 -14.23 -14.86
CA ARG A 541 2.91 -13.26 -15.42
C ARG A 541 3.60 -13.88 -16.63
N VAL A 542 3.61 -13.16 -17.75
CA VAL A 542 4.35 -13.52 -18.96
C VAL A 542 5.42 -12.45 -19.22
N SER A 543 6.68 -12.84 -19.12
CA SER A 543 7.82 -11.94 -19.30
C SER A 543 8.67 -12.36 -20.49
N TRP A 544 8.46 -11.69 -21.63
CA TRP A 544 9.30 -11.87 -22.82
C TRP A 544 10.64 -11.14 -22.67
N ASP A 545 11.71 -11.82 -23.09
CA ASP A 545 13.06 -11.32 -23.24
C ASP A 545 13.59 -11.82 -24.59
N GLY A 546 13.39 -11.03 -25.65
CA GLY A 546 13.54 -11.49 -27.02
C GLY A 546 12.57 -12.65 -27.33
N THR A 547 13.13 -13.80 -27.70
CA THR A 547 12.37 -15.02 -28.04
C THR A 547 12.04 -15.92 -26.85
N ASP A 548 12.65 -15.67 -25.69
CA ASP A 548 12.42 -16.47 -24.48
C ASP A 548 11.31 -15.85 -23.63
N ALA A 549 10.44 -16.69 -23.07
CA ALA A 549 9.41 -16.28 -22.12
C ALA A 549 9.66 -16.92 -20.75
N ALA A 550 9.64 -16.11 -19.69
CA ALA A 550 9.48 -16.61 -18.32
C ALA A 550 8.00 -16.51 -17.93
N ILE A 551 7.49 -17.55 -17.26
CA ILE A 551 6.08 -17.65 -16.86
C ILE A 551 6.00 -17.97 -15.38
N VAL A 552 5.22 -17.18 -14.65
CA VAL A 552 4.99 -17.35 -13.22
C VAL A 552 3.49 -17.25 -12.96
N GLU A 553 2.85 -18.37 -12.62
CA GLU A 553 1.44 -18.40 -12.24
C GLU A 553 1.21 -17.68 -10.90
N TYR A 554 0.12 -16.92 -10.80
CA TYR A 554 -0.26 -16.26 -9.55
C TYR A 554 -0.84 -17.29 -8.58
N ALA A 555 -0.10 -17.56 -7.49
CA ALA A 555 -0.44 -18.63 -6.55
C ALA A 555 -1.81 -18.46 -5.89
N ASP A 556 -2.21 -17.22 -5.66
CA ASP A 556 -3.46 -16.77 -5.02
C ASP A 556 -4.65 -16.66 -5.99
N MET A 557 -4.46 -16.92 -7.28
CA MET A 557 -5.54 -16.95 -8.26
C MET A 557 -6.03 -18.38 -8.54
N ASP A 558 -7.31 -18.48 -8.88
CA ASP A 558 -7.94 -19.74 -9.26
C ASP A 558 -7.72 -20.05 -10.74
N PHE A 559 -7.91 -21.32 -11.11
CA PHE A 559 -7.99 -21.73 -12.51
C PHE A 559 -9.19 -21.08 -13.19
N GLY A 560 -9.04 -20.76 -14.48
CA GLY A 560 -10.04 -20.10 -15.30
C GLY A 560 -9.60 -18.71 -15.76
N ALA A 561 -10.23 -18.26 -16.85
CA ALA A 561 -9.96 -16.95 -17.41
C ALA A 561 -10.56 -15.84 -16.54
N ALA A 562 -9.74 -14.86 -16.17
CA ALA A 562 -10.21 -13.60 -15.61
C ALA A 562 -11.22 -12.96 -16.56
N LYS A 563 -12.31 -12.42 -15.99
CA LYS A 563 -13.39 -11.77 -16.77
C LYS A 563 -13.26 -10.26 -16.79
N LYS A 564 -12.62 -9.70 -15.77
CA LYS A 564 -12.35 -8.28 -15.59
C LYS A 564 -10.89 -8.07 -15.26
N ILE A 565 -10.37 -6.93 -15.68
CA ILE A 565 -8.98 -6.55 -15.47
C ILE A 565 -8.93 -5.11 -15.03
N TYR A 566 -8.00 -4.82 -14.12
CA TYR A 566 -7.69 -3.51 -13.59
C TYR A 566 -6.25 -3.17 -13.97
N ILE A 567 -6.07 -2.11 -14.73
CA ILE A 567 -4.79 -1.66 -15.26
C ILE A 567 -4.40 -0.39 -14.52
N ARG A 568 -3.22 -0.40 -13.92
CA ARG A 568 -2.64 0.77 -13.29
C ARG A 568 -1.17 0.86 -13.67
N GLY A 569 -0.87 1.70 -14.65
CA GLY A 569 0.47 1.84 -15.21
C GLY A 569 1.06 0.50 -15.62
N THR A 570 2.05 -0.01 -14.87
CA THR A 570 2.71 -1.29 -15.15
C THR A 570 2.02 -2.52 -14.61
N SER A 571 1.05 -2.34 -13.72
CA SER A 571 0.38 -3.44 -13.07
C SER A 571 -0.93 -3.73 -13.79
N VAL A 572 -1.18 -5.01 -14.03
CA VAL A 572 -2.42 -5.53 -14.60
C VAL A 572 -2.91 -6.60 -13.63
N LEU A 573 -4.14 -6.44 -13.15
CA LEU A 573 -4.68 -7.16 -11.99
C LEU A 573 -6.06 -7.73 -12.31
N SER A 574 -6.43 -8.86 -11.72
CA SER A 574 -7.78 -9.45 -11.86
C SER A 574 -8.79 -8.90 -10.85
N THR A 575 -8.32 -8.20 -9.81
CA THR A 575 -9.13 -7.55 -8.78
C THR A 575 -8.76 -6.07 -8.69
N ALA A 576 -9.75 -5.24 -8.34
CA ALA A 576 -9.52 -3.81 -8.14
C ALA A 576 -8.58 -3.63 -6.94
N PRO A 577 -7.53 -2.79 -7.05
CA PRO A 577 -6.76 -2.40 -5.88
C PRO A 577 -7.67 -1.72 -4.85
N GLU A 578 -7.61 -2.18 -3.60
CA GLU A 578 -8.45 -1.65 -2.54
C GLU A 578 -8.20 -0.16 -2.27
N GLY A 579 -9.27 0.56 -1.97
CA GLY A 579 -9.22 2.01 -1.73
C GLY A 579 -8.88 2.88 -2.96
N THR A 580 -9.02 2.34 -4.17
CA THR A 580 -8.83 3.11 -5.42
C THR A 580 -10.13 3.38 -6.15
N GLU A 581 -10.20 4.51 -6.86
CA GLU A 581 -11.30 4.81 -7.77
C GLU A 581 -10.98 4.23 -9.16
N THR A 582 -11.95 3.53 -9.74
CA THR A 582 -11.81 2.90 -11.06
C THR A 582 -12.50 3.72 -12.15
N HIS A 583 -11.92 3.69 -13.34
CA HIS A 583 -12.45 4.33 -14.53
C HIS A 583 -12.62 3.30 -15.64
N VAL A 584 -13.80 3.22 -16.21
CA VAL A 584 -14.06 2.28 -17.32
C VAL A 584 -13.22 2.67 -18.53
N GLY A 585 -12.42 1.73 -19.01
CA GLY A 585 -11.62 1.87 -20.23
C GLY A 585 -12.40 1.50 -21.49
N THR A 586 -11.93 1.98 -22.63
CA THR A 586 -12.43 1.55 -23.95
C THR A 586 -11.45 0.57 -24.57
N VAL A 587 -11.98 -0.40 -25.33
CA VAL A 587 -11.20 -1.40 -26.05
C VAL A 587 -11.47 -1.23 -27.54
N GLU A 588 -10.40 -1.05 -28.32
CA GLU A 588 -10.45 -0.78 -29.75
C GLU A 588 -9.50 -1.71 -30.50
N ASP A 589 -9.79 -2.00 -31.77
CA ASP A 589 -8.86 -2.77 -32.61
C ASP A 589 -7.57 -1.96 -32.86
N ALA A 590 -6.41 -2.58 -32.65
CA ALA A 590 -5.12 -1.94 -32.89
C ALA A 590 -4.66 -2.11 -34.35
N TYR A 591 -4.39 -1.00 -35.01
CA TYR A 591 -3.94 -0.99 -36.39
C TYR A 591 -2.68 -0.16 -36.59
N LEU A 592 -1.89 -0.52 -37.59
CA LEU A 592 -0.97 0.43 -38.20
C LEU A 592 -1.75 1.24 -39.24
N ALA A 593 -2.13 2.46 -38.87
CA ALA A 593 -2.76 3.40 -39.78
C ALA A 593 -1.77 3.87 -40.85
N SER A 594 -2.20 3.82 -42.11
CA SER A 594 -1.42 4.27 -43.27
C SER A 594 -2.37 4.74 -44.38
N LYS A 595 -1.82 5.38 -45.42
CA LYS A 595 -2.57 5.77 -46.61
C LYS A 595 -2.26 4.82 -47.76
N ILE A 596 -3.31 4.23 -48.32
CA ILE A 596 -3.25 3.62 -49.65
C ILE A 596 -3.65 4.69 -50.64
N ILE A 597 -2.66 5.17 -51.38
CA ILE A 597 -2.92 5.96 -52.59
C ILE A 597 -3.06 4.93 -53.72
N ASN A 598 -3.96 5.14 -54.68
CA ASN A 598 -4.04 4.30 -55.88
C ASN A 598 -3.93 5.21 -57.10
N LYS A 599 -2.87 5.10 -57.90
CA LYS A 599 -2.71 5.97 -59.09
C LYS A 599 -3.84 5.83 -60.13
N ASN A 600 -4.60 4.73 -60.10
CA ASN A 600 -5.72 4.49 -61.02
C ASN A 600 -7.07 5.00 -60.49
N ILE A 601 -7.15 5.48 -59.25
CA ILE A 601 -8.35 6.03 -58.63
C ILE A 601 -7.95 7.34 -57.96
N SER A 602 -8.51 8.46 -58.38
CA SER A 602 -8.14 9.82 -57.93
C SER A 602 -8.60 10.13 -56.49
N ALA A 603 -8.36 9.23 -55.53
CA ALA A 603 -8.67 9.42 -54.12
C ALA A 603 -7.65 8.68 -53.24
N ASP A 604 -7.15 9.38 -52.22
CA ASP A 604 -6.45 8.78 -51.08
C ASP A 604 -7.47 7.97 -50.26
N PHE A 605 -7.11 6.76 -49.83
CA PHE A 605 -7.90 6.02 -48.85
C PHE A 605 -7.05 5.70 -47.63
N ASP A 606 -7.55 6.06 -46.45
CA ASP A 606 -6.97 5.62 -45.19
C ASP A 606 -7.17 4.11 -45.05
N TYR A 607 -6.12 3.42 -44.63
CA TYR A 607 -6.11 1.98 -44.50
C TYR A 607 -5.40 1.53 -43.23
N ASN A 608 -6.01 0.55 -42.58
CA ASN A 608 -5.63 0.09 -41.27
C ASN A 608 -5.06 -1.32 -41.37
N TYR A 609 -3.74 -1.45 -41.28
CA TYR A 609 -3.07 -2.75 -41.34
C TYR A 609 -3.25 -3.52 -40.03
N PRO A 610 -3.78 -4.75 -40.06
CA PRO A 610 -4.00 -5.57 -38.88
C PRO A 610 -2.68 -6.07 -38.30
N LEU A 611 -2.59 -6.06 -36.98
CA LEU A 611 -1.38 -6.39 -36.23
C LEU A 611 -1.44 -7.77 -35.58
N VAL A 612 -0.26 -8.36 -35.34
CA VAL A 612 -0.02 -9.55 -34.51
C VAL A 612 1.23 -9.34 -33.65
N LYS A 613 1.23 -9.85 -32.41
CA LYS A 613 2.42 -9.93 -31.57
C LYS A 613 3.06 -11.30 -31.74
N ILE A 614 4.38 -11.33 -31.94
CA ILE A 614 5.19 -12.54 -31.94
C ILE A 614 6.39 -12.25 -31.06
N PHE A 615 6.51 -12.99 -29.97
CA PHE A 615 7.50 -12.75 -28.92
C PHE A 615 7.43 -11.30 -28.44
N ASP A 616 8.54 -10.58 -28.28
CA ASP A 616 8.56 -9.17 -27.88
C ASP A 616 8.38 -8.16 -29.04
N HIS A 617 7.85 -8.59 -30.19
CA HIS A 617 7.71 -7.76 -31.39
C HIS A 617 6.28 -7.74 -31.95
N VAL A 618 5.92 -6.62 -32.59
CA VAL A 618 4.65 -6.44 -33.31
C VAL A 618 4.90 -6.46 -34.80
N TRP A 619 4.03 -7.16 -35.51
CA TRP A 619 4.12 -7.44 -36.94
C TRP A 619 2.81 -7.07 -37.63
N ILE A 620 2.90 -6.70 -38.91
CA ILE A 620 1.74 -6.65 -39.80
C ILE A 620 1.40 -8.05 -40.30
N ARG A 621 0.11 -8.35 -40.42
CA ARG A 621 -0.42 -9.67 -40.83
C ARG A 621 -0.70 -9.79 -42.34
N GLN A 622 -0.39 -8.76 -43.09
CA GLN A 622 -0.59 -8.69 -44.52
C GLN A 622 0.43 -7.73 -45.13
N ASP A 623 0.57 -7.77 -46.44
CA ASP A 623 1.48 -6.89 -47.19
C ASP A 623 1.15 -5.42 -46.98
N TYR A 624 2.16 -4.64 -46.61
CA TYR A 624 2.06 -3.19 -46.63
C TYR A 624 2.00 -2.70 -48.08
N ALA A 625 0.91 -2.03 -48.45
CA ALA A 625 0.58 -1.64 -49.82
C ALA A 625 0.47 -0.11 -49.93
N SER A 626 1.59 0.59 -50.13
CA SER A 626 1.58 2.02 -50.48
C SER A 626 1.81 2.20 -51.98
N SER A 627 1.08 3.10 -52.67
CA SER A 627 1.45 3.56 -54.03
C SER A 627 2.09 4.95 -54.07
N THR A 628 2.58 5.42 -52.91
CA THR A 628 3.41 6.62 -52.76
C THR A 628 4.77 6.28 -52.12
N THR A 629 5.82 7.00 -52.50
CA THR A 629 7.06 7.22 -51.71
C THR A 629 6.59 8.33 -50.76
N ARG A 630 7.02 9.57 -50.90
CA ARG A 630 5.92 10.53 -51.18
C ARG A 630 5.36 10.35 -52.61
N LYS A 631 6.15 9.67 -53.46
CA LYS A 631 6.07 9.20 -54.87
C LYS A 631 6.89 7.90 -55.21
N GLY A 632 6.30 6.72 -55.10
CA GLY A 632 7.02 5.48 -54.80
C GLY A 632 6.27 4.27 -55.21
N PHE A 633 7.04 3.28 -55.63
CA PHE A 633 6.68 2.48 -56.77
C PHE A 633 5.52 1.55 -56.45
N PHE A 634 4.50 1.70 -57.30
CA PHE A 634 3.39 0.79 -57.43
C PHE A 634 3.85 -0.48 -58.15
N ARG A 635 3.31 -1.65 -57.75
CA ARG A 635 3.08 -2.76 -58.69
C ARG A 635 2.06 -2.28 -59.72
N GLN A 636 2.47 -1.82 -60.89
CA GLN A 636 1.53 -1.90 -62.02
C GLN A 636 1.34 -3.40 -62.28
N PRO A 637 0.10 -3.93 -62.33
CA PRO A 637 -0.11 -5.20 -63.00
C PRO A 637 0.17 -4.96 -64.49
N GLY A 638 1.45 -4.95 -64.86
CA GLY A 638 1.85 -5.24 -66.23
C GLY A 638 1.36 -6.65 -66.55
N SER A 639 1.19 -6.94 -67.84
CA SER A 639 0.80 -8.27 -68.34
C SER A 639 1.71 -9.34 -67.74
N GLY A 640 1.26 -9.95 -66.64
CA GLY A 640 2.00 -11.01 -65.98
C GLY A 640 2.16 -12.16 -66.98
N GLN A 641 3.39 -12.48 -67.33
CA GLN A 641 3.63 -13.80 -67.90
C GLN A 641 3.53 -14.82 -66.76
N VAL A 642 2.68 -15.82 -66.98
CA VAL A 642 2.60 -17.01 -66.15
C VAL A 642 3.92 -17.74 -66.32
N VAL A 643 4.69 -17.87 -65.24
CA VAL A 643 5.92 -18.66 -65.25
C VAL A 643 5.68 -19.93 -64.44
N GLY A 644 5.68 -21.07 -65.13
CA GLY A 644 5.62 -22.40 -64.54
C GLY A 644 4.22 -22.99 -64.34
N ALA A 645 4.10 -24.30 -64.58
CA ALA A 645 2.92 -25.09 -64.27
C ALA A 645 3.02 -25.60 -62.83
N ASN A 646 2.36 -24.87 -61.92
CA ASN A 646 1.97 -25.27 -60.56
C ASN A 646 3.11 -25.38 -59.52
N PRO A 647 3.21 -24.45 -58.54
CA PRO A 647 2.34 -23.29 -58.33
C PRO A 647 2.56 -22.23 -59.42
N MET A 648 1.51 -21.49 -59.78
CA MET A 648 1.62 -20.41 -60.77
C MET A 648 2.38 -19.24 -60.18
N TRP A 649 3.60 -18.98 -60.68
CA TRP A 649 4.36 -17.79 -60.31
C TRP A 649 4.00 -16.64 -61.26
N ARG A 650 3.66 -15.48 -60.71
CA ARG A 650 3.43 -14.25 -61.50
C ARG A 650 4.67 -13.38 -61.43
N LYS A 651 5.27 -13.10 -62.60
CA LYS A 651 6.39 -12.16 -62.75
C LYS A 651 5.87 -10.72 -62.79
N TYR A 652 6.50 -9.82 -62.02
CA TYR A 652 6.23 -8.38 -62.01
C TYR A 652 7.57 -7.63 -62.07
N ASP A 653 7.69 -6.60 -62.93
CA ASP A 653 8.88 -5.75 -63.01
C ASP A 653 8.78 -4.57 -62.00
N ALA A 654 9.89 -4.18 -61.36
CA ALA A 654 9.96 -3.10 -60.37
C ALA A 654 11.29 -2.31 -60.46
N THR A 655 11.36 -1.07 -59.94
CA THR A 655 12.54 -0.17 -59.95
C THR A 655 12.82 0.43 -58.56
N GLU A 656 14.08 0.74 -58.22
CA GLU A 656 14.58 1.17 -56.89
C GLU A 656 14.45 2.66 -56.56
N VAL A 657 14.11 3.04 -55.30
CA VAL A 657 14.50 4.30 -54.61
C VAL A 657 14.39 4.17 -53.05
N GLU A 658 15.16 4.96 -52.28
CA GLU A 658 15.26 5.07 -50.80
C GLU A 658 13.98 5.53 -50.03
N GLU A 659 13.89 5.16 -48.73
CA GLU A 659 12.92 5.57 -47.67
C GLU A 659 11.46 5.02 -47.69
N TYR A 660 11.28 3.68 -47.61
CA TYR A 660 9.95 3.00 -47.66
C TYR A 660 9.25 2.73 -46.31
N VAL A 661 9.97 2.77 -45.19
CA VAL A 661 9.49 2.18 -43.93
C VAL A 661 8.94 3.27 -42.99
N PRO A 662 7.71 3.13 -42.42
CA PRO A 662 7.20 4.10 -41.45
C PRO A 662 8.18 4.27 -40.30
N LEU A 663 8.29 5.49 -39.76
CA LEU A 663 9.27 5.81 -38.72
C LEU A 663 9.11 4.86 -37.52
N GLY A 664 10.18 4.14 -37.17
CA GLY A 664 10.19 3.14 -36.10
C GLY A 664 9.90 1.69 -36.52
N TRP A 665 9.45 1.45 -37.75
CA TRP A 665 9.34 0.10 -38.32
C TRP A 665 10.66 -0.34 -38.96
N LYS A 666 10.88 -1.66 -39.02
CA LYS A 666 12.06 -2.26 -39.66
C LYS A 666 11.64 -3.40 -40.58
N ILE A 667 12.36 -3.57 -41.68
CA ILE A 667 12.22 -4.76 -42.51
C ILE A 667 12.97 -5.90 -41.83
N PRO A 668 12.30 -7.00 -41.48
CA PRO A 668 12.93 -8.16 -40.85
C PRO A 668 13.91 -8.85 -41.81
N SER A 669 15.04 -9.33 -41.29
CA SER A 669 15.99 -10.13 -42.09
C SER A 669 15.60 -11.61 -42.08
N ASP A 670 16.12 -12.37 -43.04
CA ASP A 670 16.00 -13.83 -43.09
C ASP A 670 16.42 -14.52 -41.78
N THR A 671 17.41 -13.96 -41.09
CA THR A 671 17.87 -14.48 -39.79
C THR A 671 16.79 -14.36 -38.73
N VAL A 672 16.02 -13.27 -38.73
CA VAL A 672 14.91 -13.06 -37.78
C VAL A 672 13.81 -14.09 -38.01
N PHE A 673 13.40 -14.31 -39.27
CA PHE A 673 12.37 -15.31 -39.59
C PHE A 673 12.82 -16.74 -39.24
N LYS A 674 14.07 -17.10 -39.53
CA LYS A 674 14.64 -18.40 -39.15
C LYS A 674 14.72 -18.57 -37.64
N SER A 675 15.05 -17.51 -36.90
CA SER A 675 15.05 -17.53 -35.43
C SER A 675 13.66 -17.82 -34.87
N ILE A 676 12.63 -17.16 -35.41
CA ILE A 676 11.24 -17.39 -35.02
C ILE A 676 10.81 -18.82 -35.34
N GLU A 677 11.09 -19.29 -36.56
CA GLU A 677 10.78 -20.66 -36.97
C GLU A 677 11.48 -21.70 -36.07
N ASN A 678 12.76 -21.50 -35.76
CA ASN A 678 13.52 -22.41 -34.92
C ASN A 678 12.96 -22.46 -33.50
N GLU A 679 12.61 -21.33 -32.90
CA GLU A 679 12.07 -21.30 -31.54
C GLU A 679 10.68 -21.96 -31.48
N PHE A 680 9.80 -21.71 -32.46
CA PHE A 680 8.52 -22.41 -32.52
C PHE A 680 8.68 -23.93 -32.69
N LYS A 681 9.60 -24.37 -33.56
CA LYS A 681 9.90 -25.79 -33.74
C LYS A 681 10.49 -26.43 -32.49
N LYS A 682 11.40 -25.75 -31.80
CA LYS A 682 11.99 -26.19 -30.53
C LYS A 682 10.91 -26.40 -29.46
N ASN A 683 9.87 -25.58 -29.47
CA ASN A 683 8.71 -25.74 -28.60
C ASN A 683 7.60 -26.64 -29.19
N GLY A 684 7.90 -27.44 -30.23
CA GLY A 684 6.99 -28.47 -30.75
C GLY A 684 5.88 -27.99 -31.69
N LEU A 685 5.88 -26.71 -32.09
CA LEU A 685 4.90 -26.19 -33.04
C LEU A 685 5.33 -26.50 -34.49
N SER A 686 4.57 -27.37 -35.17
CA SER A 686 4.85 -27.79 -36.55
C SER A 686 4.19 -26.92 -37.61
N ASN A 687 3.05 -26.29 -37.30
CA ASN A 687 2.33 -25.36 -38.17
C ASN A 687 2.38 -23.94 -37.57
N ILE A 688 3.37 -23.18 -38.01
CA ILE A 688 3.67 -21.83 -37.50
C ILE A 688 2.62 -20.82 -37.97
N GLY A 689 1.94 -21.07 -39.08
CA GLY A 689 0.80 -20.28 -39.55
C GLY A 689 -0.28 -20.10 -38.50
N LYS A 690 -0.58 -21.15 -37.72
CA LYS A 690 -1.56 -21.11 -36.63
C LYS A 690 -1.19 -20.12 -35.53
N ALA A 691 0.10 -19.90 -35.26
CA ALA A 691 0.57 -18.93 -34.28
C ALA A 691 0.43 -17.49 -34.77
N MET A 692 0.43 -17.26 -36.08
CA MET A 692 0.62 -15.93 -36.67
C MET A 692 -0.60 -15.35 -37.40
N LEU A 693 -1.51 -16.21 -37.86
CA LEU A 693 -2.64 -15.84 -38.72
C LEU A 693 -3.99 -16.14 -38.04
N ARG A 694 -5.11 -15.64 -38.58
CA ARG A 694 -6.44 -15.99 -38.05
C ARG A 694 -6.72 -17.45 -38.31
N LYS A 695 -7.57 -18.04 -37.47
CA LYS A 695 -8.04 -19.41 -37.69
C LYS A 695 -8.60 -19.59 -39.11
N LYS A 696 -9.48 -18.69 -39.55
CA LYS A 696 -10.07 -18.72 -40.90
C LYS A 696 -9.08 -18.54 -42.05
N ASP A 697 -7.93 -17.90 -41.81
CA ASP A 697 -6.91 -17.69 -42.85
C ASP A 697 -6.03 -18.94 -43.03
N CYS A 698 -6.01 -19.86 -42.04
CA CYS A 698 -5.25 -21.11 -42.09
C CYS A 698 -6.08 -22.32 -42.55
N ASP A 699 -7.41 -22.24 -42.50
CA ASP A 699 -8.30 -23.35 -42.87
C ASP A 699 -8.49 -23.47 -44.40
N SER A 700 -7.98 -22.51 -45.20
CA SER A 700 -8.01 -22.58 -46.66
C SER A 700 -6.72 -23.21 -47.20
N GLU A 701 -6.83 -24.32 -47.95
CA GLU A 701 -5.72 -25.14 -48.46
C GLU A 701 -4.75 -24.42 -49.44
N LYS A 702 -4.94 -23.13 -49.74
CA LYS A 702 -4.30 -22.50 -50.91
C LYS A 702 -3.22 -21.47 -50.62
N GLU A 703 -3.21 -20.80 -49.47
CA GLU A 703 -2.14 -19.86 -49.08
C GLU A 703 -2.39 -19.37 -47.64
N CYS A 704 -1.42 -19.52 -46.74
CA CYS A 704 -1.44 -18.87 -45.43
C CYS A 704 -0.74 -17.51 -45.61
N GLY A 705 -1.36 -16.39 -45.18
CA GLY A 705 -0.92 -15.02 -45.51
C GLY A 705 0.57 -14.66 -45.23
N LEU A 706 0.96 -13.47 -45.67
CA LEU A 706 2.31 -12.93 -45.47
C LEU A 706 2.54 -12.37 -44.05
N LEU A 707 3.77 -12.55 -43.56
CA LEU A 707 4.23 -12.02 -42.28
C LEU A 707 5.36 -11.02 -42.52
N GLY A 708 5.10 -9.75 -42.24
CA GLY A 708 6.11 -8.69 -42.32
C GLY A 708 5.99 -7.79 -43.55
N PHE A 709 6.97 -6.89 -43.68
CA PHE A 709 7.05 -5.88 -44.74
C PHE A 709 7.77 -6.44 -45.97
N SER A 710 7.18 -6.29 -47.15
CA SER A 710 7.89 -6.49 -48.42
C SER A 710 8.62 -5.20 -48.81
N ALA A 711 9.92 -5.30 -49.08
CA ALA A 711 10.69 -4.22 -49.69
C ALA A 711 11.61 -4.80 -50.78
N VAL A 712 11.68 -4.09 -51.90
CA VAL A 712 12.55 -4.45 -53.04
C VAL A 712 13.77 -3.54 -53.00
N LYS A 713 14.96 -4.14 -52.89
CA LYS A 713 16.23 -3.42 -53.13
C LYS A 713 16.77 -3.86 -54.48
N TRP A 714 17.17 -2.90 -55.29
CA TRP A 714 17.85 -3.12 -56.56
C TRP A 714 19.34 -2.80 -56.34
N ASN A 715 20.21 -3.31 -57.19
CA ASN A 715 21.59 -2.86 -57.26
C ASN A 715 22.06 -3.35 -58.63
N ASP A 716 22.41 -2.42 -59.52
CA ASP A 716 23.04 -2.63 -60.83
C ASP A 716 22.99 -4.08 -61.37
N SER A 717 21.79 -4.54 -61.78
CA SER A 717 21.43 -5.84 -62.40
C SER A 717 20.91 -7.00 -61.52
N ARG A 718 20.77 -6.85 -60.19
CA ARG A 718 20.13 -7.86 -59.32
C ARG A 718 19.07 -7.24 -58.41
N SER A 719 17.88 -7.83 -58.38
CA SER A 719 16.88 -7.49 -57.34
C SER A 719 16.99 -8.47 -56.18
N LYS A 720 16.93 -7.95 -54.95
CA LYS A 720 16.71 -8.74 -53.74
C LYS A 720 15.36 -8.36 -53.17
N ASN A 721 14.46 -9.34 -53.11
CA ASN A 721 13.22 -9.21 -52.38
C ASN A 721 13.36 -9.96 -51.06
N TYR A 722 12.93 -9.35 -49.97
CA TYR A 722 12.78 -10.06 -48.70
C TYR A 722 11.27 -10.22 -48.43
N TYR A 723 10.80 -11.47 -48.46
CA TYR A 723 9.44 -11.83 -48.06
C TYR A 723 9.52 -12.85 -46.93
N GLY A 724 8.77 -12.62 -45.85
CA GLY A 724 8.35 -13.69 -44.95
C GLY A 724 6.92 -14.09 -45.31
N TYR A 725 6.70 -15.35 -45.69
CA TYR A 725 5.34 -15.86 -45.93
C TYR A 725 5.15 -17.21 -45.25
N VAL A 726 3.91 -17.52 -44.91
CA VAL A 726 3.56 -18.82 -44.36
C VAL A 726 3.13 -19.73 -45.50
N LYS A 727 3.85 -20.84 -45.70
CA LYS A 727 3.46 -21.85 -46.68
C LYS A 727 2.17 -22.56 -46.26
N PRO A 728 1.42 -23.17 -47.19
CA PRO A 728 0.25 -24.00 -46.84
C PRO A 728 0.55 -25.14 -45.85
N ASP A 729 1.81 -25.62 -45.81
CA ASP A 729 2.27 -26.62 -44.83
C ASP A 729 2.61 -26.02 -43.45
N GLY A 730 2.36 -24.71 -43.26
CA GLY A 730 2.56 -23.99 -42.02
C GLY A 730 4.00 -23.54 -41.76
N LYS A 731 4.95 -23.78 -42.67
CA LYS A 731 6.34 -23.33 -42.51
C LYS A 731 6.51 -21.87 -42.93
N ILE A 732 7.46 -21.17 -42.31
CA ILE A 732 7.86 -19.84 -42.79
C ILE A 732 8.80 -20.04 -43.99
N GLY A 733 8.40 -19.55 -45.15
CA GLY A 733 9.33 -19.28 -46.23
C GLY A 733 9.93 -17.90 -46.03
N SER A 734 11.25 -17.80 -45.97
CA SER A 734 11.92 -16.62 -46.50
C SER A 734 12.35 -16.94 -47.93
N VAL A 735 12.08 -16.04 -48.86
CA VAL A 735 12.62 -16.20 -50.22
C VAL A 735 13.40 -14.96 -50.56
N ASP A 736 14.73 -15.12 -50.58
CA ASP A 736 15.65 -14.32 -51.38
C ASP A 736 15.39 -14.64 -52.84
N ILE A 737 14.48 -13.91 -53.50
CA ILE A 737 14.37 -14.02 -54.95
C ILE A 737 15.49 -13.16 -55.54
N MET A 738 16.64 -13.78 -55.84
CA MET A 738 17.64 -13.21 -56.74
C MET A 738 17.13 -13.35 -58.18
N TYR A 739 16.72 -12.24 -58.79
CA TYR A 739 16.53 -12.20 -60.24
C TYR A 739 17.86 -11.86 -60.90
N ASP A 740 18.38 -12.76 -61.72
CA ASP A 740 19.42 -12.47 -62.70
C ASP A 740 18.74 -12.08 -64.02
N ALA A 741 18.92 -10.83 -64.44
CA ALA A 741 18.32 -10.33 -65.68
C ALA A 741 18.98 -10.91 -66.95
N SER A 742 20.06 -11.69 -66.84
CA SER A 742 20.86 -12.14 -67.97
C SER A 742 20.43 -13.46 -68.64
N VAL A 743 19.40 -14.16 -68.14
CA VAL A 743 18.94 -15.44 -68.72
C VAL A 743 17.55 -15.29 -69.34
N LEU A 744 17.48 -14.55 -70.45
CA LEU A 744 16.35 -14.59 -71.38
C LEU A 744 16.91 -14.65 -72.81
N ASP A 745 17.57 -15.77 -73.12
CA ASP A 745 17.82 -16.12 -74.52
C ASP A 745 16.67 -17.01 -74.98
N TYR A 746 15.85 -16.45 -75.86
CA TYR A 746 14.70 -17.12 -76.47
C TYR A 746 15.23 -18.09 -77.52
N ASN A 747 15.37 -19.38 -77.17
CA ASN A 747 15.50 -20.43 -78.18
C ASN A 747 14.44 -21.50 -77.99
N ASN A 748 13.59 -21.61 -79.01
CA ASN A 748 12.74 -22.76 -79.28
C ASN A 748 13.64 -23.99 -79.42
N ASP A 749 13.64 -24.88 -78.44
CA ASP A 749 13.36 -26.29 -78.65
C ASP A 749 13.29 -27.01 -77.29
N ARG A 750 12.54 -28.11 -77.29
CA ARG A 750 12.38 -28.99 -76.14
C ARG A 750 13.76 -29.45 -75.66
N ASP A 751 14.08 -29.24 -74.40
CA ASP A 751 14.49 -30.28 -73.44
C ASP A 751 14.87 -29.66 -72.08
N GLU A 752 14.78 -30.49 -71.05
CA GLU A 752 14.92 -30.25 -69.61
C GLU A 752 15.89 -29.12 -69.17
N VAL A 753 15.41 -28.23 -68.29
CA VAL A 753 16.29 -27.35 -67.50
C VAL A 753 16.32 -27.84 -66.06
N GLN A 754 17.46 -28.44 -65.69
CA GLN A 754 17.83 -28.77 -64.32
C GLN A 754 18.07 -27.49 -63.50
N LEU A 755 17.38 -27.37 -62.36
CA LEU A 755 17.66 -26.39 -61.32
C LEU A 755 19.03 -26.68 -60.68
N ARG A 756 20.06 -25.89 -61.02
CA ARG A 756 21.28 -25.78 -60.22
C ARG A 756 21.05 -24.81 -59.06
N ILE A 757 20.92 -25.35 -57.86
CA ILE A 757 21.03 -24.61 -56.60
C ILE A 757 22.50 -24.23 -56.45
N ILE A 758 22.82 -22.94 -56.52
CA ILE A 758 24.12 -22.44 -56.05
C ILE A 758 23.95 -22.15 -54.56
N GLN A 759 24.50 -23.03 -53.73
CA GLN A 759 24.75 -22.76 -52.32
C GLN A 759 25.94 -21.80 -52.20
N GLU A 760 25.77 -20.72 -51.46
CA GLU A 760 26.84 -20.12 -50.65
C GLU A 760 26.52 -20.34 -49.18
#